data_AF-A0A961D9X3-F1
#
_entry.id   AF-A0A961D9X3-F1
#
_cell.length_a   1.000
_cell.length_b   1.000
_cell.length_c   1.000
_cell.angle_alpha   90.00
_cell.angle_beta   90.00
_cell.angle_gamma   90.00
#
_symmetry.space_group_name_H-M   'P 1'
#
loop_
_entity.id
_entity.type
_entity.pdbx_description
1 polymer ?
#
loop_
_entity_poly.entity_id
_entity_poly.type
_entity_poly.pdbx_seq_one_letter_code
_entity_poly.pdbx_strand_id
1 'polypeptide(L)'
;MNIRGLIVSLGLLAAITIGHAADPTDVVFTADIDGSSERYVELLPPEFDDRMSHDVVIALHGHGSDRWQFIRDKRGECQGVRDAAAKYGLIVVSPDYRAKTSWLGPKAEADVVQIITEIKRRHHVSRVFIAGGSMGGTAALTFTALHPDLIAGVCSLNGTANLVEYDKFQEARTASFGGSKTEVPEEYRKRSAEFFPERFTMPTAFTTGGQDTIVPPQSVLRLAEKLKQAKRKVLGIHRETGGHSTNLEDTMTAMEFVLSQAGSIPSSDRQAMLSSASETMAQSANADLRADAEVFAKGITWALRYDTALQASDVDLIKRAQARVAQRTEALKAGHMPWIAKKGKVVRGFISAVDGSVQPYGLIIPKNYDGAKPMRLDVVLHGSSKPVGMSELKFINRFDEGDDDKGNAPDVDYIELHPLGRVENCYRWAGETDVFEAIEAVCRNYKIDRDRIVLRGMSMGASGTWHLGLKHPDRFVAIGPYCGYVDTHRFSETPIPNFIKVGPLPPHQEIGLHMLDSIDYAANASMVPEIACIGDKDVFFQSHVHMGEVFAKEGIPFVNLISHGTGHVIDPKTHTEQMRRIGEYAAKGLDHDPKQMRFVTWTLKYNRCHWLELLALGKHYERAEFRASVSDGDVIEVGEARNITRFALHRAVSKLRIDGTEIALPKQPGGKALVFSKSGDTWRCDGLRDEIALTGKQPGLEGPIDDAFATPFLCVRGTGKPWNAKVNAWAQENLKRFEYEWARYMRADLPVKNDTDVTEADVRDKHLILFGDPGSNSWIAKALPKLPMTWTHEEVQLGDRKQPFADYAPVFICASPLASNRYIVINSGHTFHENEFAAFNYLLFPRLGDWAVVKVDVEEPVAAGYFDEEWK
;
A
#
# COMPACT_ATOMS: atom_id res chain seq x y z
N MET A 1 -39.78 -4.78 36.54
CA MET A 1 -40.35 -5.45 35.35
C MET A 1 -39.79 -4.77 34.11
N ASN A 2 -39.31 -5.59 33.19
CA ASN A 2 -38.45 -5.26 32.04
C ASN A 2 -39.01 -4.22 31.06
N ILE A 3 -38.17 -3.24 30.68
CA ILE A 3 -38.18 -2.65 29.33
C ILE A 3 -36.70 -2.51 28.93
N ARG A 4 -36.22 -3.44 28.10
CA ARG A 4 -34.89 -3.38 27.47
C ARG A 4 -35.04 -2.73 26.10
N GLY A 5 -34.23 -1.71 25.87
CA GLY A 5 -34.14 -0.96 24.63
C GLY A 5 -33.62 -1.79 23.47
N LEU A 6 -34.22 -1.53 22.31
CA LEU A 6 -33.81 -2.00 21.00
C LEU A 6 -32.68 -1.06 20.52
N ILE A 7 -31.43 -1.53 20.51
CA ILE A 7 -30.35 -0.88 19.76
C ILE A 7 -30.42 -1.46 18.36
N VAL A 8 -30.88 -0.65 17.40
CA VAL A 8 -30.89 -0.98 15.98
C VAL A 8 -29.48 -0.75 15.44
N SER A 9 -28.77 -1.84 15.18
CA SER A 9 -27.55 -1.83 14.37
C SER A 9 -27.93 -1.51 12.93
N LEU A 10 -27.75 -0.27 12.49
CA LEU A 10 -27.78 0.08 11.07
C LEU A 10 -26.55 -0.52 10.40
N GLY A 11 -26.68 -1.75 9.90
CA GLY A 11 -25.85 -2.20 8.79
C GLY A 11 -26.29 -1.42 7.56
N LEU A 12 -25.38 -0.65 6.95
CA LEU A 12 -25.56 -0.12 5.61
C LEU A 12 -25.62 -1.32 4.65
N LEU A 13 -26.81 -1.89 4.46
CA LEU A 13 -27.11 -2.66 3.26
C LEU A 13 -27.20 -1.65 2.12
N ALA A 14 -26.14 -1.56 1.33
CA ALA A 14 -26.24 -0.94 0.01
C ALA A 14 -27.38 -1.66 -0.74
N ALA A 15 -28.43 -0.94 -1.06
CA ALA A 15 -29.51 -1.45 -1.90
C ALA A 15 -28.90 -1.87 -3.24
N ILE A 16 -28.88 -3.18 -3.52
CA ILE A 16 -28.44 -3.72 -4.80
C ILE A 16 -29.51 -3.34 -5.83
N THR A 17 -29.33 -2.19 -6.47
CA THR A 17 -29.97 -1.92 -7.75
C THR A 17 -29.38 -2.90 -8.76
N ILE A 18 -30.23 -3.75 -9.35
CA ILE A 18 -29.85 -4.56 -10.51
C ILE A 18 -29.49 -3.57 -11.63
N GLY A 19 -28.19 -3.30 -11.77
CA GLY A 19 -27.67 -2.37 -12.77
C GLY A 19 -27.90 -2.93 -14.16
N HIS A 20 -28.54 -2.15 -15.03
CA HIS A 20 -28.38 -2.37 -16.47
C HIS A 20 -26.90 -2.12 -16.81
N ALA A 21 -26.34 -2.85 -17.79
CA ALA A 21 -25.04 -2.51 -18.36
C ALA A 21 -25.01 -1.00 -18.70
N ALA A 22 -23.94 -0.31 -18.33
CA ALA A 22 -23.80 1.10 -18.68
C ALA A 22 -23.87 1.29 -20.20
N ASP A 23 -24.44 2.40 -20.66
CA ASP A 23 -24.50 2.69 -22.09
C ASP A 23 -23.09 2.73 -22.70
N PRO A 24 -22.86 2.16 -23.90
CA PRO A 24 -21.55 2.20 -24.54
C PRO A 24 -21.09 3.64 -24.79
N THR A 25 -19.84 3.93 -24.43
CA THR A 25 -19.22 5.26 -24.61
C THR A 25 -18.39 5.25 -25.90
N ASP A 26 -18.72 6.12 -26.87
CA ASP A 26 -17.93 6.35 -28.09
C ASP A 26 -16.82 7.36 -27.80
N VAL A 27 -15.59 6.88 -27.64
CA VAL A 27 -14.43 7.67 -27.26
C VAL A 27 -13.66 8.12 -28.51
N VAL A 28 -13.36 9.41 -28.58
CA VAL A 28 -12.48 10.00 -29.59
C VAL A 28 -11.13 10.29 -28.95
N PHE A 29 -10.05 9.87 -29.61
CA PHE A 29 -8.69 10.17 -29.17
C PHE A 29 -7.85 10.70 -30.34
N THR A 30 -6.73 11.35 -30.01
CA THR A 30 -5.75 11.81 -31.00
C THR A 30 -4.61 10.80 -31.02
N ALA A 31 -4.37 10.15 -32.15
CA ALA A 31 -3.35 9.13 -32.28
C ALA A 31 -1.96 9.73 -32.16
N ASP A 32 -1.14 9.23 -31.23
CA ASP A 32 0.19 9.77 -30.93
C ASP A 32 1.16 9.65 -32.12
N ILE A 33 0.96 8.62 -32.96
CA ILE A 33 1.86 8.32 -34.08
C ILE A 33 1.76 9.32 -35.24
N ASP A 34 0.61 9.97 -35.44
CA ASP A 34 0.40 10.88 -36.59
C ASP A 34 -0.61 12.02 -36.38
N GLY A 35 -1.13 12.21 -35.16
CA GLY A 35 -2.03 13.31 -34.80
C GLY A 35 -3.45 13.20 -35.37
N SER A 36 -3.80 12.08 -35.99
CA SER A 36 -5.14 11.86 -36.54
C SER A 36 -6.17 11.60 -35.44
N SER A 37 -7.44 11.91 -35.72
CA SER A 37 -8.56 11.64 -34.81
C SER A 37 -9.10 10.23 -35.06
N GLU A 38 -8.96 9.37 -34.07
CA GLU A 38 -9.37 7.96 -34.10
C GLU A 38 -10.42 7.67 -33.03
N ARG A 39 -11.07 6.51 -33.10
CA ARG A 39 -12.17 6.14 -32.19
C ARG A 39 -12.15 4.70 -31.71
N TYR A 40 -12.69 4.51 -30.51
CA TYR A 40 -13.08 3.21 -29.98
C TYR A 40 -14.35 3.33 -29.14
N VAL A 41 -15.06 2.23 -28.98
CA VAL A 41 -16.20 2.14 -28.07
C VAL A 41 -15.78 1.37 -26.83
N GLU A 42 -16.17 1.90 -25.68
CA GLU A 42 -16.01 1.27 -24.38
C GLU A 42 -17.38 0.86 -23.82
N LEU A 43 -17.47 -0.34 -23.28
CA LEU A 43 -18.65 -0.86 -22.61
C LEU A 43 -18.24 -1.43 -21.25
N LEU A 44 -18.73 -0.79 -20.18
CA LEU A 44 -18.47 -1.21 -18.80
C LEU A 44 -19.41 -2.36 -18.41
N PRO A 45 -18.97 -3.29 -17.53
CA PRO A 45 -19.81 -4.36 -17.03
C PRO A 45 -20.96 -3.81 -16.15
N PRO A 46 -22.08 -4.53 -16.00
CA PRO A 46 -23.23 -4.08 -15.18
C PRO A 46 -22.90 -3.78 -13.70
N GLU A 47 -21.95 -4.50 -13.11
CA GLU A 47 -21.52 -4.33 -11.72
C GLU A 47 -20.13 -3.68 -11.63
N PHE A 48 -19.88 -2.64 -12.45
CA PHE A 48 -18.61 -1.92 -12.43
C PHE A 48 -18.41 -1.16 -11.11
N ASP A 49 -17.26 -1.38 -10.44
CA ASP A 49 -16.82 -0.63 -9.27
C ASP A 49 -15.47 0.02 -9.63
N ASP A 50 -15.45 1.35 -9.66
CA ASP A 50 -14.29 2.12 -10.09
C ASP A 50 -13.11 2.04 -9.11
N ARG A 51 -13.29 1.44 -7.93
CA ARG A 51 -12.22 1.15 -6.96
C ARG A 51 -11.62 -0.24 -7.14
N MET A 52 -12.30 -1.13 -7.85
CA MET A 52 -11.84 -2.50 -8.07
C MET A 52 -11.03 -2.61 -9.35
N SER A 53 -10.08 -3.55 -9.36
CA SER A 53 -9.42 -3.87 -10.62
C SER A 53 -10.31 -4.71 -11.53
N HIS A 54 -10.46 -4.27 -12.79
CA HIS A 54 -11.22 -4.97 -13.83
C HIS A 54 -10.28 -5.55 -14.89
N ASP A 55 -10.65 -6.70 -15.46
CA ASP A 55 -10.04 -7.20 -16.68
C ASP A 55 -10.63 -6.44 -17.89
N VAL A 56 -9.86 -6.34 -18.98
CA VAL A 56 -10.30 -5.70 -20.22
C VAL A 56 -10.22 -6.72 -21.35
N VAL A 57 -11.17 -6.72 -22.29
CA VAL A 57 -11.02 -7.37 -23.60
C VAL A 57 -11.02 -6.34 -24.71
N ILE A 58 -9.94 -6.34 -25.50
CA ILE A 58 -9.87 -5.60 -26.77
C ILE A 58 -10.49 -6.49 -27.86
N ALA A 59 -11.62 -6.07 -28.40
CA ALA A 59 -12.41 -6.82 -29.37
C ALA A 59 -12.28 -6.22 -30.78
N LEU A 60 -11.44 -6.84 -31.61
CA LEU A 60 -11.08 -6.37 -32.95
C LEU A 60 -12.09 -6.84 -34.01
N HIS A 61 -12.60 -5.89 -34.79
CA HIS A 61 -13.65 -6.17 -35.76
C HIS A 61 -13.19 -6.94 -37.01
N GLY A 62 -14.13 -7.53 -37.73
CA GLY A 62 -13.90 -8.20 -39.01
C GLY A 62 -13.70 -7.22 -40.17
N HIS A 63 -13.34 -7.77 -41.34
CA HIS A 63 -13.14 -7.00 -42.56
C HIS A 63 -14.45 -6.32 -43.00
N GLY A 64 -14.40 -5.01 -43.29
CA GLY A 64 -15.55 -4.21 -43.72
C GLY A 64 -16.43 -3.66 -42.58
N SER A 65 -16.09 -3.93 -41.32
CA SER A 65 -16.85 -3.48 -40.15
C SER A 65 -16.16 -2.35 -39.40
N ASP A 66 -16.72 -1.88 -38.28
CA ASP A 66 -16.12 -0.83 -37.43
C ASP A 66 -16.23 -1.18 -35.94
N ARG A 67 -15.82 -0.25 -35.07
CA ARG A 67 -15.85 -0.35 -33.60
C ARG A 67 -17.20 -0.77 -32.99
N TRP A 68 -18.31 -0.67 -33.73
CA TRP A 68 -19.62 -1.08 -33.19
C TRP A 68 -19.89 -2.59 -33.33
N GLN A 69 -19.08 -3.32 -34.09
CA GLN A 69 -19.34 -4.74 -34.40
C GLN A 69 -19.47 -5.58 -33.13
N PHE A 70 -18.43 -5.56 -32.29
CA PHE A 70 -18.42 -6.35 -31.06
C PHE A 70 -19.34 -5.78 -29.98
N ILE A 71 -19.85 -4.57 -30.14
CA ILE A 71 -20.78 -3.93 -29.20
C ILE A 71 -22.24 -4.30 -29.51
N ARG A 72 -22.63 -4.37 -30.79
CA ARG A 72 -24.05 -4.47 -31.19
C ARG A 72 -24.44 -5.74 -31.94
N ASP A 73 -23.50 -6.36 -32.64
CA ASP A 73 -23.81 -7.45 -33.57
C ASP A 73 -24.15 -8.76 -32.82
N LYS A 74 -25.14 -9.50 -33.32
CA LYS A 74 -25.63 -10.76 -32.75
C LYS A 74 -24.94 -12.01 -33.34
N ARG A 75 -23.97 -11.85 -34.24
CA ARG A 75 -23.14 -12.98 -34.68
C ARG A 75 -22.49 -13.68 -33.49
N GLY A 76 -22.34 -15.00 -33.59
CA GLY A 76 -21.90 -15.85 -32.48
C GLY A 76 -20.56 -15.40 -31.88
N GLU A 77 -19.61 -14.99 -32.71
CA GLU A 77 -18.32 -14.45 -32.28
C GLU A 77 -18.44 -13.12 -31.50
N CYS A 78 -19.35 -12.23 -31.89
CA CYS A 78 -19.51 -10.93 -31.25
C CYS A 78 -20.31 -11.05 -29.96
N GLN A 79 -21.41 -11.80 -30.00
CA GLN A 79 -22.23 -12.05 -28.82
C GLN A 79 -21.46 -12.86 -27.77
N GLY A 80 -20.74 -13.92 -28.15
CA GLY A 80 -20.00 -14.74 -27.19
C GLY A 80 -18.89 -13.98 -26.47
N VAL A 81 -18.19 -13.05 -27.16
CA VAL A 81 -17.21 -12.18 -26.47
C VAL A 81 -17.90 -11.26 -25.46
N ARG A 82 -19.05 -10.68 -25.78
CA ARG A 82 -19.81 -9.83 -24.84
C ARG A 82 -20.38 -10.63 -23.67
N ASP A 83 -20.93 -11.80 -23.92
CA ASP A 83 -21.55 -12.65 -22.90
C ASP A 83 -20.48 -13.19 -21.94
N ALA A 84 -19.30 -13.57 -22.45
CA ALA A 84 -18.15 -13.92 -21.61
C ALA A 84 -17.64 -12.70 -20.83
N ALA A 85 -17.55 -11.53 -21.46
CA ALA A 85 -17.15 -10.30 -20.78
C ALA A 85 -18.11 -9.94 -19.64
N ALA A 86 -19.42 -10.03 -19.85
CA ALA A 86 -20.42 -9.80 -18.82
C ALA A 86 -20.31 -10.83 -17.67
N LYS A 87 -20.16 -12.13 -18.00
CA LYS A 87 -20.01 -13.22 -17.01
C LYS A 87 -18.80 -13.04 -16.10
N TYR A 88 -17.71 -12.45 -16.61
CA TYR A 88 -16.47 -12.25 -15.86
C TYR A 88 -16.22 -10.80 -15.43
N GLY A 89 -17.15 -9.88 -15.72
CA GLY A 89 -17.06 -8.48 -15.31
C GLY A 89 -15.95 -7.69 -16.03
N LEU A 90 -15.72 -7.98 -17.30
CA LEU A 90 -14.72 -7.30 -18.13
C LEU A 90 -15.25 -5.97 -18.68
N ILE A 91 -14.34 -5.01 -18.81
CA ILE A 91 -14.53 -3.86 -19.71
C ILE A 91 -14.32 -4.35 -21.16
N VAL A 92 -15.28 -4.07 -22.04
CA VAL A 92 -15.15 -4.37 -23.48
C VAL A 92 -14.73 -3.11 -24.21
N VAL A 93 -13.61 -3.18 -24.93
CA VAL A 93 -13.10 -2.09 -25.78
C VAL A 93 -13.08 -2.57 -27.22
N SER A 94 -13.78 -1.90 -28.13
CA SER A 94 -13.77 -2.22 -29.55
C SER A 94 -13.29 -1.00 -30.34
N PRO A 95 -12.08 -1.05 -30.94
CA PRO A 95 -11.53 0.07 -31.71
C PRO A 95 -11.94 0.04 -33.19
N ASP A 96 -11.84 1.19 -33.87
CA ASP A 96 -11.79 1.25 -35.35
C ASP A 96 -10.40 0.85 -35.88
N TYR A 97 -9.37 1.05 -35.06
CA TYR A 97 -7.96 0.76 -35.34
C TYR A 97 -7.57 1.11 -36.78
N ARG A 98 -7.86 2.35 -37.21
CA ARG A 98 -7.61 2.99 -38.52
C ARG A 98 -8.63 2.83 -39.62
N ALA A 99 -9.24 1.67 -39.78
CA ALA A 99 -10.07 1.43 -40.95
C ALA A 99 -10.94 0.20 -40.81
N LYS A 100 -12.05 0.22 -41.56
CA LYS A 100 -12.90 -0.96 -41.72
C LYS A 100 -12.17 -2.18 -42.28
N THR A 101 -11.05 -1.96 -42.96
CA THR A 101 -10.19 -2.98 -43.55
C THR A 101 -8.76 -2.92 -42.99
N SER A 102 -8.63 -2.67 -41.69
CA SER A 102 -7.35 -2.32 -41.07
C SER A 102 -6.29 -3.41 -41.06
N TRP A 103 -6.61 -4.70 -40.91
CA TRP A 103 -5.63 -5.80 -40.82
C TRP A 103 -4.49 -5.61 -39.80
N LEU A 104 -4.60 -4.62 -38.89
CA LEU A 104 -3.60 -4.27 -37.89
C LEU A 104 -2.22 -4.00 -38.51
N GLY A 105 -2.12 -2.99 -39.38
CA GLY A 105 -0.84 -2.47 -39.85
C GLY A 105 -0.09 -1.64 -38.78
N PRO A 106 1.09 -1.07 -39.10
CA PRO A 106 1.93 -0.37 -38.12
C PRO A 106 1.23 0.74 -37.32
N LYS A 107 0.40 1.54 -37.99
CA LYS A 107 -0.34 2.62 -37.33
C LYS A 107 -1.46 2.10 -36.43
N ALA A 108 -2.18 1.08 -36.90
CA ALA A 108 -3.23 0.42 -36.12
C ALA A 108 -2.69 -0.30 -34.89
N GLU A 109 -1.51 -0.91 -35.01
CA GLU A 109 -0.78 -1.49 -33.88
C GLU A 109 -0.45 -0.43 -32.82
N ALA A 110 0.11 0.71 -33.22
CA ALA A 110 0.44 1.81 -32.32
C ALA A 110 -0.81 2.34 -31.59
N ASP A 111 -1.92 2.50 -32.31
CA ASP A 111 -3.18 2.94 -31.70
C ASP A 111 -3.72 1.96 -30.67
N VAL A 112 -3.66 0.64 -30.93
CA VAL A 112 -4.13 -0.35 -29.95
C VAL A 112 -3.27 -0.32 -28.69
N VAL A 113 -1.95 -0.11 -28.81
CA VAL A 113 -1.06 0.12 -27.65
C VAL A 113 -1.45 1.39 -26.89
N GLN A 114 -1.73 2.49 -27.61
CA GLN A 114 -2.18 3.74 -27.01
C GLN A 114 -3.51 3.55 -26.27
N ILE A 115 -4.51 2.92 -26.88
CA ILE A 115 -5.82 2.64 -26.26
C ILE A 115 -5.65 1.82 -24.98
N ILE A 116 -4.81 0.78 -24.99
CA ILE A 116 -4.53 0.01 -23.77
C ILE A 116 -3.96 0.91 -22.66
N THR A 117 -3.07 1.83 -23.03
CA THR A 117 -2.47 2.80 -22.09
C THR A 117 -3.51 3.78 -21.55
N GLU A 118 -4.42 4.26 -22.40
CA GLU A 118 -5.50 5.15 -22.00
C GLU A 118 -6.49 4.48 -21.05
N ILE A 119 -6.90 3.24 -21.35
CA ILE A 119 -7.83 2.48 -20.50
C ILE A 119 -7.19 2.18 -19.14
N LYS A 120 -5.90 1.81 -19.11
CA LYS A 120 -5.14 1.64 -17.86
C LYS A 120 -5.02 2.90 -17.01
N ARG A 121 -5.11 4.08 -17.63
CA ARG A 121 -5.09 5.37 -16.95
C ARG A 121 -6.48 5.77 -16.43
N ARG A 122 -7.54 5.42 -17.16
CA ARG A 122 -8.93 5.76 -16.78
C ARG A 122 -9.55 4.76 -15.80
N HIS A 123 -9.06 3.52 -15.79
CA HIS A 123 -9.60 2.43 -14.99
C HIS A 123 -8.47 1.60 -14.36
N HIS A 124 -8.72 1.01 -13.19
CA HIS A 124 -7.80 0.05 -12.60
C HIS A 124 -7.84 -1.28 -13.37
N VAL A 125 -6.92 -1.46 -14.32
CA VAL A 125 -6.90 -2.66 -15.16
C VAL A 125 -5.96 -3.72 -14.60
N SER A 126 -6.50 -4.92 -14.34
CA SER A 126 -5.71 -6.08 -13.94
C SER A 126 -4.98 -6.74 -15.11
N ARG A 127 -5.73 -7.08 -16.17
CA ARG A 127 -5.25 -7.86 -17.31
C ARG A 127 -5.93 -7.40 -18.58
N VAL A 128 -5.22 -7.53 -19.70
CA VAL A 128 -5.76 -7.23 -21.03
C VAL A 128 -5.83 -8.52 -21.83
N PHE A 129 -7.02 -8.86 -22.28
CA PHE A 129 -7.31 -9.92 -23.21
C PHE A 129 -7.54 -9.34 -24.60
N ILE A 130 -7.33 -10.14 -25.63
CA ILE A 130 -7.62 -9.73 -27.01
C ILE A 130 -8.39 -10.82 -27.74
N ALA A 131 -9.44 -10.40 -28.44
CA ALA A 131 -10.29 -11.30 -29.22
C ALA A 131 -10.66 -10.64 -30.54
N GLY A 132 -10.97 -11.45 -31.55
CA GLY A 132 -11.48 -10.91 -32.81
C GLY A 132 -11.93 -11.99 -33.77
N GLY A 133 -12.78 -11.59 -34.73
CA GLY A 133 -13.33 -12.45 -35.77
C GLY A 133 -12.70 -12.19 -37.14
N SER A 134 -12.41 -13.23 -37.93
CA SER A 134 -11.91 -13.09 -39.31
C SER A 134 -10.62 -12.26 -39.40
N MET A 135 -10.64 -11.09 -40.05
CA MET A 135 -9.55 -10.10 -40.03
C MET A 135 -9.15 -9.71 -38.60
N GLY A 136 -10.13 -9.51 -37.71
CA GLY A 136 -9.89 -9.20 -36.29
C GLY A 136 -9.26 -10.37 -35.54
N GLY A 137 -9.59 -11.61 -35.90
CA GLY A 137 -8.97 -12.80 -35.32
C GLY A 137 -7.50 -12.94 -35.74
N THR A 138 -7.22 -12.64 -37.01
CA THR A 138 -5.84 -12.50 -37.53
C THR A 138 -5.08 -11.42 -36.77
N ALA A 139 -5.69 -10.23 -36.65
CA ALA A 139 -5.11 -9.10 -35.93
C ALA A 139 -4.85 -9.41 -34.45
N ALA A 140 -5.73 -10.15 -33.79
CA ALA A 140 -5.53 -10.56 -32.40
C ALA A 140 -4.26 -11.43 -32.26
N LEU A 141 -4.05 -12.40 -33.16
CA LEU A 141 -2.82 -13.20 -33.18
C LEU A 141 -1.58 -12.36 -33.50
N THR A 142 -1.67 -11.46 -34.48
CA THR A 142 -0.59 -10.55 -34.84
C THR A 142 -0.19 -9.68 -33.65
N PHE A 143 -1.15 -9.02 -33.00
CA PHE A 143 -0.89 -8.13 -31.87
C PHE A 143 -0.24 -8.89 -30.71
N THR A 144 -0.74 -10.09 -30.37
CA THR A 144 -0.14 -10.92 -29.33
C THR A 144 1.28 -11.35 -29.66
N ALA A 145 1.58 -11.69 -30.92
CA ALA A 145 2.95 -12.02 -31.33
C ALA A 145 3.89 -10.81 -31.23
N LEU A 146 3.39 -9.59 -31.44
CA LEU A 146 4.19 -8.37 -31.36
C LEU A 146 4.36 -7.86 -29.93
N HIS A 147 3.33 -8.00 -29.10
CA HIS A 147 3.22 -7.44 -27.76
C HIS A 147 2.82 -8.51 -26.72
N PRO A 148 3.59 -9.61 -26.58
CA PRO A 148 3.22 -10.70 -25.68
C PRO A 148 3.12 -10.26 -24.21
N ASP A 149 3.90 -9.24 -23.82
CA ASP A 149 3.92 -8.70 -22.45
C ASP A 149 2.68 -7.85 -22.11
N LEU A 150 1.91 -7.42 -23.11
CA LEU A 150 0.67 -6.66 -22.90
C LEU A 150 -0.56 -7.56 -22.74
N ILE A 151 -0.49 -8.85 -23.12
CA ILE A 151 -1.67 -9.70 -23.31
C ILE A 151 -1.68 -10.89 -22.35
N ALA A 152 -2.74 -10.99 -21.54
CA ALA A 152 -2.96 -12.07 -20.59
C ALA A 152 -3.65 -13.31 -21.21
N GLY A 153 -4.26 -13.18 -22.38
CA GLY A 153 -4.88 -14.28 -23.12
C GLY A 153 -5.46 -13.82 -24.46
N VAL A 154 -5.52 -14.72 -25.44
CA VAL A 154 -5.94 -14.41 -26.82
C VAL A 154 -6.94 -15.41 -27.39
N CYS A 155 -7.99 -14.91 -28.02
CA CYS A 155 -9.00 -15.69 -28.75
C CYS A 155 -9.05 -15.27 -30.23
N SER A 156 -8.63 -16.17 -31.13
CA SER A 156 -8.75 -15.96 -32.57
C SER A 156 -9.92 -16.74 -33.15
N LEU A 157 -10.96 -16.03 -33.58
CA LEU A 157 -12.22 -16.60 -34.06
C LEU A 157 -12.23 -16.62 -35.61
N ASN A 158 -11.84 -17.73 -36.23
CA ASN A 158 -11.64 -17.89 -37.68
C ASN A 158 -10.63 -16.89 -38.30
N GLY A 159 -9.51 -16.64 -37.61
CA GLY A 159 -8.38 -15.88 -38.14
C GLY A 159 -7.40 -16.72 -38.97
N THR A 160 -6.40 -16.07 -39.56
CA THR A 160 -5.20 -16.72 -40.12
C THR A 160 -3.97 -16.38 -39.28
N ALA A 161 -3.02 -17.30 -39.18
CA ALA A 161 -1.76 -17.07 -38.47
C ALA A 161 -0.59 -16.74 -39.40
N ASN A 162 -0.79 -16.78 -40.72
CA ASN A 162 0.29 -16.63 -41.70
C ASN A 162 -0.14 -15.80 -42.90
N LEU A 163 0.21 -14.51 -42.84
CA LEU A 163 -0.10 -13.51 -43.86
C LEU A 163 0.81 -13.60 -45.09
N VAL A 164 1.93 -14.34 -45.01
CA VAL A 164 2.83 -14.54 -46.16
C VAL A 164 2.20 -15.48 -47.19
N GLU A 165 1.59 -16.58 -46.72
CA GLU A 165 0.91 -17.56 -47.59
C GLU A 165 -0.56 -17.22 -47.87
N TYR A 166 -1.18 -16.37 -47.06
CA TYR A 166 -2.60 -16.08 -47.19
C TYR A 166 -2.86 -15.12 -48.36
N ASP A 167 -3.55 -15.56 -49.40
CA ASP A 167 -3.62 -14.81 -50.67
C ASP A 167 -4.85 -13.91 -50.88
N LYS A 168 -5.79 -13.84 -49.93
CA LYS A 168 -7.00 -13.01 -50.06
C LYS A 168 -6.83 -11.60 -49.51
N PHE A 169 -7.72 -10.68 -49.90
CA PHE A 169 -7.74 -9.29 -49.41
C PHE A 169 -6.43 -8.51 -49.60
N GLN A 170 -5.71 -8.77 -50.70
CA GLN A 170 -4.38 -8.19 -50.97
C GLN A 170 -4.41 -6.66 -50.93
N GLU A 171 -5.35 -6.01 -51.61
CA GLU A 171 -5.45 -4.54 -51.69
C GLU A 171 -5.53 -3.91 -50.29
N ALA A 172 -6.44 -4.42 -49.46
CA ALA A 172 -6.61 -3.93 -48.09
C ALA A 172 -5.36 -4.13 -47.23
N ARG A 173 -4.66 -5.26 -47.37
CA ARG A 173 -3.42 -5.51 -46.63
C ARG A 173 -2.26 -4.69 -47.14
N THR A 174 -2.15 -4.50 -48.45
CA THR A 174 -1.16 -3.60 -49.06
C THR A 174 -1.34 -2.19 -48.50
N ALA A 175 -2.58 -1.69 -48.46
CA ALA A 175 -2.89 -0.40 -47.88
C ALA A 175 -2.57 -0.34 -46.38
N SER A 176 -2.92 -1.39 -45.64
CA SER A 176 -2.65 -1.50 -44.20
C SER A 176 -1.16 -1.51 -43.85
N PHE A 177 -0.37 -2.31 -44.58
CA PHE A 177 1.04 -2.56 -44.26
C PHE A 177 1.99 -1.58 -44.96
N GLY A 178 1.46 -0.71 -45.82
CA GLY A 178 2.24 0.30 -46.56
C GLY A 178 2.99 -0.27 -47.77
N GLY A 179 2.61 -1.46 -48.24
CA GLY A 179 3.22 -2.12 -49.39
C GLY A 179 2.72 -3.56 -49.52
N SER A 180 2.86 -4.14 -50.71
CA SER A 180 2.52 -5.55 -50.97
C SER A 180 3.52 -6.51 -50.33
N LYS A 181 3.17 -7.80 -50.24
CA LYS A 181 4.06 -8.83 -49.65
C LYS A 181 5.40 -9.01 -50.37
N THR A 182 5.52 -8.51 -51.59
CA THR A 182 6.79 -8.46 -52.34
C THR A 182 7.59 -7.19 -52.06
N GLU A 183 6.92 -6.08 -51.75
CA GLU A 183 7.55 -4.79 -51.48
C GLU A 183 8.01 -4.68 -50.02
N VAL A 184 7.22 -5.22 -49.07
CA VAL A 184 7.51 -5.20 -47.63
C VAL A 184 7.44 -6.61 -47.01
N PRO A 185 8.23 -7.59 -47.52
CA PRO A 185 8.13 -9.00 -47.09
C PRO A 185 8.34 -9.21 -45.59
N GLU A 186 9.25 -8.44 -44.98
CA GLU A 186 9.52 -8.51 -43.55
C GLU A 186 8.33 -8.05 -42.70
N GLU A 187 7.50 -7.12 -43.19
CA GLU A 187 6.32 -6.65 -42.48
C GLU A 187 5.24 -7.75 -42.43
N TYR A 188 5.01 -8.44 -43.54
CA TYR A 188 4.10 -9.59 -43.59
C TYR A 188 4.61 -10.75 -42.74
N ARG A 189 5.93 -11.02 -42.75
CA ARG A 189 6.56 -12.04 -41.90
C ARG A 189 6.39 -11.70 -40.43
N LYS A 190 6.76 -10.47 -40.03
CA LYS A 190 6.63 -9.94 -38.67
C LYS A 190 5.19 -10.04 -38.15
N ARG A 191 4.19 -9.81 -39.01
CA ARG A 191 2.77 -9.88 -38.63
C ARG A 191 2.16 -11.29 -38.70
N SER A 192 2.93 -12.30 -39.07
CA SER A 192 2.49 -13.70 -39.15
C SER A 192 2.84 -14.45 -37.87
N ALA A 193 1.86 -14.57 -36.97
CA ALA A 193 1.99 -15.26 -35.68
C ALA A 193 2.55 -16.68 -35.76
N GLU A 194 2.33 -17.40 -36.87
CA GLU A 194 2.83 -18.76 -37.08
C GLU A 194 4.37 -18.87 -36.98
N PHE A 195 5.09 -17.77 -37.28
CA PHE A 195 6.55 -17.74 -37.22
C PHE A 195 7.12 -17.49 -35.82
N PHE A 196 6.27 -17.12 -34.85
CA PHE A 196 6.70 -16.74 -33.50
C PHE A 196 5.91 -17.48 -32.39
N PRO A 197 5.75 -18.82 -32.47
CA PRO A 197 5.00 -19.58 -31.46
C PRO A 197 5.58 -19.45 -30.04
N GLU A 198 6.88 -19.18 -29.91
CA GLU A 198 7.56 -19.00 -28.63
C GLU A 198 7.04 -17.80 -27.83
N ARG A 199 6.49 -16.79 -28.53
CA ARG A 199 5.94 -15.57 -27.92
C ARG A 199 4.55 -15.77 -27.30
N PHE A 200 3.85 -16.84 -27.64
CA PHE A 200 2.57 -17.20 -27.03
C PHE A 200 2.79 -17.92 -25.70
N THR A 201 3.13 -17.15 -24.68
CA THR A 201 3.34 -17.61 -23.29
C THR A 201 2.04 -17.68 -22.49
N MET A 202 1.00 -17.00 -22.97
CA MET A 202 -0.32 -16.88 -22.36
C MET A 202 -1.32 -17.95 -22.88
N PRO A 203 -2.44 -18.19 -22.17
CA PRO A 203 -3.53 -19.03 -22.66
C PRO A 203 -4.05 -18.55 -24.01
N THR A 204 -4.16 -19.47 -24.96
CA THR A 204 -4.51 -19.17 -26.35
C THR A 204 -5.63 -20.08 -26.82
N ALA A 205 -6.68 -19.52 -27.41
CA ALA A 205 -7.77 -20.28 -28.00
C ALA A 205 -8.02 -19.91 -29.47
N PHE A 206 -8.41 -20.91 -30.25
CA PHE A 206 -8.69 -20.78 -31.68
C PHE A 206 -10.01 -21.45 -32.03
N THR A 207 -10.80 -20.82 -32.89
CA THR A 207 -11.91 -21.50 -33.59
C THR A 207 -11.65 -21.49 -35.08
N THR A 208 -11.95 -22.59 -35.77
CA THR A 208 -11.72 -22.74 -37.21
C THR A 208 -12.79 -23.60 -37.88
N GLY A 209 -13.15 -23.27 -39.12
CA GLY A 209 -14.01 -24.08 -39.99
C GLY A 209 -13.23 -24.84 -41.05
N GLY A 210 -13.45 -26.16 -41.18
CA GLY A 210 -12.77 -27.00 -42.19
C GLY A 210 -13.19 -26.70 -43.63
N GLN A 211 -14.37 -26.11 -43.83
CA GLN A 211 -14.88 -25.64 -45.12
C GLN A 211 -14.73 -24.12 -45.30
N ASP A 212 -14.00 -23.45 -44.41
CA ASP A 212 -13.72 -22.02 -44.52
C ASP A 212 -12.78 -21.76 -45.69
N THR A 213 -13.35 -21.31 -46.81
CA THR A 213 -12.54 -20.90 -47.96
C THR A 213 -12.11 -19.45 -47.86
N ILE A 214 -12.73 -18.62 -47.02
CA ILE A 214 -12.44 -17.17 -46.89
C ILE A 214 -11.17 -16.99 -46.07
N VAL A 215 -11.05 -17.64 -44.92
CA VAL A 215 -9.84 -17.66 -44.10
C VAL A 215 -9.49 -19.13 -43.82
N PRO A 216 -8.71 -19.77 -44.71
CA PRO A 216 -8.39 -21.20 -44.57
C PRO A 216 -7.68 -21.53 -43.24
N PRO A 217 -8.09 -22.61 -42.56
CA PRO A 217 -7.70 -22.86 -41.17
C PRO A 217 -6.26 -23.36 -40.98
N GLN A 218 -5.57 -23.75 -42.06
CA GLN A 218 -4.32 -24.51 -42.00
C GLN A 218 -3.22 -23.80 -41.21
N SER A 219 -3.04 -22.49 -41.43
CA SER A 219 -2.04 -21.69 -40.70
C SER A 219 -2.27 -21.68 -39.18
N VAL A 220 -3.53 -21.54 -38.75
CA VAL A 220 -3.91 -21.55 -37.33
C VAL A 220 -3.76 -22.95 -36.74
N LEU A 221 -4.16 -24.00 -37.46
CA LEU A 221 -3.97 -25.39 -36.99
C LEU A 221 -2.50 -25.72 -36.79
N ARG A 222 -1.60 -25.26 -37.68
CA ARG A 222 -0.15 -25.42 -37.51
C ARG A 222 0.38 -24.65 -36.31
N LEU A 223 -0.06 -23.41 -36.09
CA LEU A 223 0.31 -22.66 -34.89
C LEU A 223 -0.16 -23.38 -33.62
N ALA A 224 -1.42 -23.81 -33.56
CA ALA A 224 -1.99 -24.52 -32.41
C ALA A 224 -1.19 -25.80 -32.07
N GLU A 225 -0.79 -26.57 -33.09
CA GLU A 225 0.03 -27.76 -32.91
C GLU A 225 1.43 -27.42 -32.36
N LYS A 226 2.09 -26.36 -32.86
CA LYS A 226 3.37 -25.88 -32.30
C LYS A 226 3.23 -25.48 -30.83
N LEU A 227 2.17 -24.78 -30.47
CA LEU A 227 1.90 -24.38 -29.07
C LEU A 227 1.67 -25.60 -28.17
N LYS A 228 0.93 -26.60 -28.66
CA LYS A 228 0.69 -27.86 -27.95
C LYS A 228 1.98 -28.64 -27.73
N GLN A 229 2.83 -28.74 -28.75
CA GLN A 229 4.15 -29.39 -28.65
C GLN A 229 5.07 -28.69 -27.65
N ALA A 230 4.99 -27.35 -27.58
CA ALA A 230 5.67 -26.54 -26.57
C ALA A 230 5.01 -26.58 -25.17
N LYS A 231 4.01 -27.44 -24.96
CA LYS A 231 3.24 -27.59 -23.71
C LYS A 231 2.62 -26.28 -23.21
N ARG A 232 2.22 -25.40 -24.13
CA ARG A 232 1.48 -24.18 -23.81
C ARG A 232 0.00 -24.50 -23.51
N LYS A 233 -0.66 -23.61 -22.77
CA LYS A 233 -2.10 -23.68 -22.51
C LYS A 233 -2.87 -23.28 -23.77
N VAL A 234 -3.27 -24.26 -24.58
CA VAL A 234 -3.91 -24.04 -25.87
C VAL A 234 -5.22 -24.81 -26.00
N LEU A 235 -6.24 -24.16 -26.56
CA LEU A 235 -7.51 -24.78 -26.94
C LEU A 235 -7.79 -24.53 -28.43
N GLY A 236 -7.92 -25.61 -29.21
CA GLY A 236 -8.35 -25.53 -30.60
C GLY A 236 -9.74 -26.14 -30.77
N ILE A 237 -10.70 -25.36 -31.25
CA ILE A 237 -12.04 -25.82 -31.61
C ILE A 237 -12.15 -25.81 -33.14
N HIS A 238 -11.97 -26.98 -33.75
CA HIS A 238 -12.06 -27.16 -35.19
C HIS A 238 -13.37 -27.84 -35.57
N ARG A 239 -14.17 -27.20 -36.43
CA ARG A 239 -15.41 -27.77 -36.95
C ARG A 239 -15.17 -28.19 -38.41
N GLU A 240 -14.95 -29.49 -38.66
CA GLU A 240 -14.61 -30.00 -40.01
C GLU A 240 -15.60 -29.57 -41.10
N THR A 241 -16.90 -29.52 -40.77
CA THR A 241 -17.98 -29.09 -41.68
C THR A 241 -18.31 -27.61 -41.57
N GLY A 242 -17.62 -26.84 -40.73
CA GLY A 242 -17.88 -25.43 -40.49
C GLY A 242 -17.33 -24.51 -41.61
N GLY A 243 -18.08 -23.46 -41.94
CA GLY A 243 -17.67 -22.39 -42.85
C GLY A 243 -17.01 -21.20 -42.13
N HIS A 244 -17.07 -20.00 -42.72
CA HIS A 244 -16.45 -18.78 -42.17
C HIS A 244 -17.29 -18.10 -41.07
N SER A 245 -17.57 -18.83 -39.99
CA SER A 245 -18.34 -18.31 -38.84
C SER A 245 -18.02 -19.09 -37.57
N THR A 246 -18.06 -18.43 -36.41
CA THR A 246 -17.96 -19.10 -35.10
C THR A 246 -19.31 -19.00 -34.42
N ASN A 247 -19.85 -20.14 -33.96
CA ASN A 247 -21.09 -20.12 -33.21
C ASN A 247 -20.87 -19.57 -31.79
N LEU A 248 -21.98 -19.28 -31.10
CA LEU A 248 -21.95 -18.72 -29.74
C LEU A 248 -21.26 -19.66 -28.74
N GLU A 249 -21.59 -20.96 -28.79
CA GLU A 249 -21.05 -21.97 -27.86
C GLU A 249 -19.53 -22.11 -27.96
N ASP A 250 -18.99 -22.17 -29.17
CA ASP A 250 -17.56 -22.26 -29.43
C ASP A 250 -16.84 -20.98 -28.99
N THR A 251 -17.46 -19.81 -29.20
CA THR A 251 -16.92 -18.52 -28.75
C THR A 251 -16.87 -18.46 -27.22
N MET A 252 -17.95 -18.81 -26.54
CA MET A 252 -18.00 -18.87 -25.07
C MET A 252 -16.94 -19.84 -24.54
N THR A 253 -16.86 -21.04 -25.09
CA THR A 253 -15.87 -22.05 -24.67
C THR A 253 -14.44 -21.55 -24.83
N ALA A 254 -14.12 -20.90 -25.96
CA ALA A 254 -12.81 -20.32 -26.21
C ALA A 254 -12.49 -19.18 -25.22
N MET A 255 -13.42 -18.25 -25.02
CA MET A 255 -13.24 -17.11 -24.11
C MET A 255 -13.10 -17.57 -22.65
N GLU A 256 -13.98 -18.46 -22.17
CA GLU A 256 -13.92 -18.97 -20.80
C GLU A 256 -12.63 -19.76 -20.53
N PHE A 257 -12.12 -20.49 -21.53
CA PHE A 257 -10.82 -21.14 -21.44
C PHE A 257 -9.71 -20.12 -21.21
N VAL A 258 -9.60 -19.08 -22.04
CA VAL A 258 -8.49 -18.11 -21.90
C VAL A 258 -8.60 -17.30 -20.60
N LEU A 259 -9.81 -16.91 -20.21
CA LEU A 259 -10.09 -16.16 -18.99
C LEU A 259 -9.73 -17.00 -17.74
N SER A 260 -10.26 -18.21 -17.63
CA SER A 260 -10.02 -19.09 -16.47
C SER A 260 -8.56 -19.53 -16.36
N GLN A 261 -7.91 -19.87 -17.47
CA GLN A 261 -6.51 -20.27 -17.49
C GLN A 261 -5.55 -19.14 -17.13
N ALA A 262 -5.98 -17.89 -17.34
CA ALA A 262 -5.29 -16.68 -16.94
C ALA A 262 -5.66 -16.23 -15.51
N GLY A 263 -6.58 -16.91 -14.82
CA GLY A 263 -6.98 -16.64 -13.44
C GLY A 263 -8.17 -15.69 -13.25
N SER A 264 -8.96 -15.41 -14.30
CA SER A 264 -10.19 -14.63 -14.15
C SER A 264 -11.25 -15.42 -13.38
N ILE A 265 -11.94 -14.73 -12.49
CA ILE A 265 -13.01 -15.28 -11.66
C ILE A 265 -14.35 -14.74 -12.19
N PRO A 266 -15.35 -15.59 -12.46
CA PRO A 266 -16.70 -15.12 -12.82
C PRO A 266 -17.27 -14.15 -11.79
N SER A 267 -18.07 -13.17 -12.22
CA SER A 267 -18.65 -12.15 -11.33
C SER A 267 -19.50 -12.77 -10.22
N SER A 268 -20.29 -13.81 -10.54
CA SER A 268 -21.10 -14.54 -9.55
C SER A 268 -20.25 -15.21 -8.48
N ASP A 269 -19.14 -15.83 -8.88
CA ASP A 269 -18.23 -16.54 -7.98
C ASP A 269 -17.51 -15.54 -7.08
N ARG A 270 -17.05 -14.43 -7.66
CA ARG A 270 -16.46 -13.30 -6.93
C ARG A 270 -17.42 -12.73 -5.89
N GLN A 271 -18.68 -12.50 -6.27
CA GLN A 271 -19.72 -11.99 -5.36
C GLN A 271 -20.04 -12.99 -4.25
N ALA A 272 -20.11 -14.29 -4.57
CA ALA A 272 -20.31 -15.34 -3.58
C ALA A 272 -19.13 -15.41 -2.57
N MET A 273 -17.89 -15.29 -3.06
CA MET A 273 -16.69 -15.23 -2.20
C MET A 273 -16.73 -14.01 -1.26
N LEU A 274 -17.04 -12.82 -1.78
CA LEU A 274 -17.17 -11.59 -0.98
C LEU A 274 -18.31 -11.67 0.05
N SER A 275 -19.44 -12.25 -0.33
CA SER A 275 -20.61 -12.42 0.55
C SER A 275 -20.26 -13.37 1.71
N SER A 276 -19.61 -14.50 1.42
CA SER A 276 -19.18 -15.45 2.45
C SER A 276 -18.15 -14.87 3.44
N ALA A 277 -17.32 -13.92 2.99
CA ALA A 277 -16.41 -13.18 3.86
C ALA A 277 -17.16 -12.22 4.81
N SER A 278 -18.37 -11.77 4.44
CA SER A 278 -19.15 -10.77 5.16
C SER A 278 -20.21 -11.37 6.10
N GLU A 279 -20.81 -12.51 5.73
CA GLU A 279 -22.00 -13.09 6.41
C GLU A 279 -21.73 -13.69 7.80
N THR A 280 -20.47 -13.93 8.18
CA THR A 280 -20.14 -14.80 9.32
C THR A 280 -19.41 -14.13 10.49
N MET A 281 -19.39 -12.81 10.59
CA MET A 281 -18.69 -12.14 11.69
C MET A 281 -19.52 -12.20 12.99
N ALA A 282 -19.39 -13.30 13.73
CA ALA A 282 -19.92 -13.44 15.07
C ALA A 282 -19.40 -12.29 15.96
N GLN A 283 -20.31 -11.56 16.60
CA GLN A 283 -19.99 -10.50 17.54
C GLN A 283 -19.37 -11.08 18.82
N SER A 284 -18.10 -11.49 18.75
CA SER A 284 -17.29 -11.62 19.95
C SER A 284 -17.12 -10.23 20.56
N ALA A 285 -17.41 -10.10 21.86
CA ALA A 285 -17.12 -8.87 22.60
C ALA A 285 -15.61 -8.63 22.74
N ASN A 286 -14.79 -9.68 22.59
CA ASN A 286 -13.34 -9.57 22.53
C ASN A 286 -12.90 -9.29 21.08
N ALA A 287 -12.32 -8.10 20.87
CA ALA A 287 -11.88 -7.62 19.56
C ALA A 287 -10.75 -8.45 18.94
N ASP A 288 -9.82 -8.98 19.73
CA ASP A 288 -8.71 -9.80 19.23
C ASP A 288 -9.24 -11.16 18.71
N LEU A 289 -10.16 -11.80 19.45
CA LEU A 289 -10.80 -13.04 19.01
C LEU A 289 -11.65 -12.85 17.76
N ARG A 290 -12.32 -11.69 17.67
CA ARG A 290 -13.04 -11.31 16.46
C ARG A 290 -12.04 -11.20 15.30
N ALA A 291 -11.01 -10.38 15.46
CA ALA A 291 -9.98 -10.18 14.45
C ALA A 291 -9.35 -11.50 13.98
N ASP A 292 -9.05 -12.44 14.89
CA ASP A 292 -8.51 -13.77 14.57
C ASP A 292 -9.36 -14.58 13.57
N ALA A 293 -10.68 -14.43 13.59
CA ALA A 293 -11.56 -15.05 12.60
C ALA A 293 -11.68 -14.18 11.34
N GLU A 294 -11.73 -12.87 11.50
CA GLU A 294 -11.92 -11.91 10.42
C GLU A 294 -10.70 -11.77 9.48
N VAL A 295 -9.47 -12.13 9.92
CA VAL A 295 -8.25 -12.02 9.08
C VAL A 295 -8.35 -12.75 7.74
N PHE A 296 -9.04 -13.89 7.68
CA PHE A 296 -9.20 -14.63 6.42
C PHE A 296 -10.21 -13.95 5.50
N ALA A 297 -11.31 -13.44 6.06
CA ALA A 297 -12.31 -12.67 5.32
C ALA A 297 -11.72 -11.36 4.77
N LYS A 298 -10.89 -10.69 5.58
CA LYS A 298 -10.06 -9.55 5.19
C LYS A 298 -9.19 -9.90 3.99
N GLY A 299 -8.43 -10.99 4.07
CA GLY A 299 -7.56 -11.41 2.97
C GLY A 299 -8.32 -11.70 1.67
N ILE A 300 -9.45 -12.39 1.73
CA ILE A 300 -10.30 -12.65 0.54
C ILE A 300 -10.75 -11.33 -0.08
N THR A 301 -11.28 -10.42 0.74
CA THR A 301 -11.84 -9.15 0.28
C THR A 301 -10.80 -8.28 -0.41
N TRP A 302 -9.63 -8.12 0.20
CA TRP A 302 -8.56 -7.29 -0.36
C TRP A 302 -7.91 -7.91 -1.58
N ALA A 303 -7.74 -9.23 -1.61
CA ALA A 303 -7.23 -9.91 -2.81
C ALA A 303 -8.17 -9.76 -4.00
N LEU A 304 -9.49 -9.86 -3.79
CA LEU A 304 -10.46 -9.69 -4.86
C LEU A 304 -10.57 -8.23 -5.32
N ARG A 305 -10.42 -7.24 -4.43
CA ARG A 305 -10.50 -5.81 -4.79
C ARG A 305 -9.25 -5.30 -5.50
N TYR A 306 -8.06 -5.63 -4.97
CA TYR A 306 -6.83 -4.90 -5.29
C TYR A 306 -5.68 -5.76 -5.81
N ASP A 307 -5.65 -7.07 -5.56
CA ASP A 307 -4.57 -7.90 -6.07
C ASP A 307 -4.75 -8.06 -7.59
N THR A 308 -3.80 -7.51 -8.35
CA THR A 308 -3.79 -7.62 -9.80
C THR A 308 -3.19 -8.97 -10.23
N ALA A 309 -3.74 -9.57 -11.27
CA ALA A 309 -3.22 -10.79 -11.90
C ALA A 309 -3.17 -12.04 -11.00
N LEU A 310 -4.27 -12.30 -10.27
CA LEU A 310 -4.49 -13.56 -9.53
C LEU A 310 -4.19 -14.77 -10.42
N GLN A 311 -3.30 -15.65 -9.97
CA GLN A 311 -3.02 -16.93 -10.59
C GLN A 311 -3.98 -18.01 -10.07
N ALA A 312 -4.04 -19.16 -10.73
CA ALA A 312 -4.83 -20.30 -10.25
C ALA A 312 -4.49 -20.68 -8.79
N SER A 313 -3.21 -20.61 -8.41
CA SER A 313 -2.76 -20.80 -7.02
C SER A 313 -3.29 -19.76 -6.04
N ASP A 314 -3.52 -18.52 -6.50
CA ASP A 314 -4.11 -17.47 -5.68
C ASP A 314 -5.62 -17.70 -5.51
N VAL A 315 -6.30 -18.21 -6.53
CA VAL A 315 -7.72 -18.64 -6.41
C VAL A 315 -7.84 -19.80 -5.42
N ASP A 316 -6.91 -20.76 -5.42
CA ASP A 316 -6.88 -21.84 -4.43
C ASP A 316 -6.60 -21.32 -3.01
N LEU A 317 -5.77 -20.28 -2.87
CA LEU A 317 -5.58 -19.57 -1.61
C LEU A 317 -6.88 -18.93 -1.11
N ILE A 318 -7.63 -18.27 -1.98
CA ILE A 318 -8.94 -17.67 -1.65
C ILE A 318 -9.92 -18.74 -1.16
N LYS A 319 -10.03 -19.87 -1.87
CA LYS A 319 -10.90 -20.98 -1.47
C LYS A 319 -10.50 -21.57 -0.12
N ARG A 320 -9.19 -21.73 0.14
CA ARG A 320 -8.71 -22.16 1.46
C ARG A 320 -9.08 -21.16 2.55
N ALA A 321 -8.85 -19.87 2.32
CA ALA A 321 -9.23 -18.82 3.27
C ALA A 321 -10.74 -18.83 3.54
N GLN A 322 -11.58 -19.09 2.54
CA GLN A 322 -13.03 -19.20 2.71
C GLN A 322 -13.42 -20.34 3.66
N ALA A 323 -12.77 -21.51 3.51
CA ALA A 323 -12.95 -22.61 4.45
C ALA A 323 -12.50 -22.24 5.88
N ARG A 324 -11.43 -21.47 6.01
CA ARG A 324 -10.92 -21.00 7.31
C ARG A 324 -11.85 -19.97 7.97
N VAL A 325 -12.50 -19.09 7.20
CA VAL A 325 -13.56 -18.20 7.71
C VAL A 325 -14.68 -19.02 8.36
N ALA A 326 -15.18 -20.04 7.66
CA ALA A 326 -16.23 -20.91 8.19
C ALA A 326 -15.78 -21.65 9.46
N GLN A 327 -14.57 -22.22 9.42
CA GLN A 327 -14.00 -22.97 10.55
C GLN A 327 -13.83 -22.11 11.81
N ARG A 328 -13.17 -20.93 11.70
CA ARG A 328 -12.92 -20.07 12.86
C ARG A 328 -14.19 -19.41 13.37
N THR A 329 -15.14 -19.10 12.50
CA THR A 329 -16.44 -18.59 12.91
C THR A 329 -17.21 -19.62 13.73
N GLU A 330 -17.28 -20.87 13.28
CA GLU A 330 -18.00 -21.92 14.00
C GLU A 330 -17.32 -22.24 15.34
N ALA A 331 -15.98 -22.29 15.34
CA ALA A 331 -15.17 -22.42 16.56
C ALA A 331 -15.46 -21.29 17.58
N LEU A 332 -15.55 -20.03 17.13
CA LEU A 332 -15.94 -18.90 17.99
C LEU A 332 -17.36 -19.06 18.55
N LYS A 333 -18.34 -19.45 17.72
CA LYS A 333 -19.73 -19.70 18.16
C LYS A 333 -19.81 -20.82 19.19
N ALA A 334 -18.99 -21.85 19.04
CA ALA A 334 -18.89 -22.97 19.97
C ALA A 334 -18.09 -22.64 21.25
N GLY A 335 -17.44 -21.48 21.33
CA GLY A 335 -16.58 -21.10 22.46
C GLY A 335 -15.30 -21.93 22.57
N HIS A 336 -14.87 -22.56 21.48
CA HIS A 336 -13.65 -23.39 21.43
C HIS A 336 -12.71 -22.86 20.35
N MET A 337 -11.64 -22.16 20.77
CA MET A 337 -10.69 -21.49 19.88
C MET A 337 -9.35 -22.23 19.82
N PRO A 338 -9.20 -23.29 19.00
CA PRO A 338 -8.01 -24.16 19.00
C PRO A 338 -6.72 -23.40 18.66
N TRP A 339 -6.78 -22.33 17.87
CA TRP A 339 -5.62 -21.51 17.51
C TRP A 339 -4.95 -20.80 18.70
N ILE A 340 -5.65 -20.61 19.82
CA ILE A 340 -5.05 -19.97 21.02
C ILE A 340 -4.03 -20.90 21.68
N ALA A 341 -4.30 -22.21 21.69
CA ALA A 341 -3.42 -23.22 22.26
C ALA A 341 -2.38 -23.76 21.26
N LYS A 342 -2.47 -23.38 19.99
CA LYS A 342 -1.60 -23.89 18.93
C LYS A 342 -0.15 -23.48 19.16
N LYS A 343 0.73 -24.48 19.07
CA LYS A 343 2.19 -24.30 19.01
C LYS A 343 2.67 -24.32 17.56
N GLY A 344 3.88 -23.82 17.31
CA GLY A 344 4.40 -23.62 15.96
C GLY A 344 3.75 -22.39 15.31
N LYS A 345 3.58 -22.45 13.99
CA LYS A 345 3.07 -21.32 13.22
C LYS A 345 1.57 -21.13 13.42
N VAL A 346 1.13 -19.90 13.69
CA VAL A 346 -0.29 -19.56 13.78
C VAL A 346 -0.54 -18.14 13.30
N VAL A 347 -1.62 -17.96 12.54
CA VAL A 347 -2.13 -16.63 12.14
C VAL A 347 -3.08 -16.11 13.21
N ARG A 348 -2.89 -14.86 13.61
CA ARG A 348 -3.74 -14.09 14.51
C ARG A 348 -4.07 -12.73 13.89
N GLY A 349 -4.98 -11.97 14.50
CA GLY A 349 -5.31 -10.61 14.06
C GLY A 349 -5.56 -9.66 15.22
N PHE A 350 -5.49 -8.36 14.93
CA PHE A 350 -5.95 -7.28 15.81
C PHE A 350 -6.81 -6.28 15.04
N ILE A 351 -7.58 -5.47 15.77
CA ILE A 351 -8.31 -4.32 15.21
C ILE A 351 -7.44 -3.08 15.41
N SER A 352 -6.98 -2.48 14.31
CA SER A 352 -6.16 -1.26 14.38
C SER A 352 -7.01 -0.08 14.84
N ALA A 353 -6.49 0.69 15.79
CA ALA A 353 -7.15 1.90 16.28
C ALA A 353 -7.17 3.02 15.21
N VAL A 354 -6.23 3.00 14.25
CA VAL A 354 -6.07 4.03 13.22
C VAL A 354 -7.35 4.20 12.40
N ASP A 355 -7.92 3.09 11.92
CA ASP A 355 -9.03 3.08 10.96
C ASP A 355 -10.09 1.99 11.26
N GLY A 356 -9.93 1.22 12.34
CA GLY A 356 -10.85 0.15 12.73
C GLY A 356 -10.72 -1.12 11.90
N SER A 357 -9.72 -1.23 11.03
CA SER A 357 -9.52 -2.41 10.18
C SER A 357 -8.90 -3.59 10.94
N VAL A 358 -9.20 -4.79 10.47
CA VAL A 358 -8.51 -6.02 10.88
C VAL A 358 -7.15 -6.09 10.20
N GLN A 359 -6.08 -6.22 10.98
CA GLN A 359 -4.72 -6.40 10.50
C GLN A 359 -4.16 -7.76 10.97
N PRO A 360 -3.59 -8.57 10.05
CA PRO A 360 -3.05 -9.89 10.41
C PRO A 360 -1.63 -9.78 10.98
N TYR A 361 -1.30 -10.72 11.87
CA TYR A 361 0.07 -11.01 12.26
C TYR A 361 0.29 -12.52 12.39
N GLY A 362 1.52 -12.95 12.12
CA GLY A 362 1.96 -14.32 12.27
C GLY A 362 2.69 -14.52 13.59
N LEU A 363 2.53 -15.69 14.20
CA LEU A 363 3.30 -16.12 15.35
C LEU A 363 4.02 -17.42 15.06
N ILE A 364 5.18 -17.60 15.69
CA ILE A 364 5.82 -18.90 15.86
C ILE A 364 6.00 -19.14 17.36
N ILE A 365 5.18 -20.05 17.90
CA ILE A 365 5.16 -20.39 19.33
C ILE A 365 6.06 -21.61 19.58
N PRO A 366 7.03 -21.54 20.51
CA PRO A 366 7.94 -22.66 20.73
C PRO A 366 7.30 -23.81 21.50
N LYS A 367 7.91 -24.99 21.40
CA LYS A 367 7.39 -26.23 22.00
C LYS A 367 7.23 -26.15 23.53
N ASN A 368 8.09 -25.37 24.18
CA ASN A 368 8.19 -25.23 25.64
C ASN A 368 7.31 -24.11 26.21
N TYR A 369 6.60 -23.32 25.39
CA TYR A 369 5.70 -22.29 25.90
C TYR A 369 4.42 -22.95 26.48
N ASP A 370 4.13 -22.65 27.74
CA ASP A 370 3.00 -23.17 28.51
C ASP A 370 2.14 -22.05 29.15
N GLY A 371 2.51 -20.78 28.93
CA GLY A 371 1.83 -19.63 29.53
C GLY A 371 1.98 -19.51 31.05
N ALA A 372 2.85 -20.30 31.70
CA ALA A 372 3.10 -20.19 33.13
C ALA A 372 4.02 -19.02 33.45
N LYS A 373 5.11 -18.84 32.68
CA LYS A 373 6.14 -17.81 32.89
C LYS A 373 6.21 -16.82 31.72
N PRO A 374 6.58 -15.55 31.97
CA PRO A 374 6.92 -14.60 30.91
C PRO A 374 8.04 -15.15 30.00
N MET A 375 7.88 -14.96 28.70
CA MET A 375 8.84 -15.40 27.67
C MET A 375 9.30 -14.21 26.81
N ARG A 376 10.54 -14.27 26.32
CA ARG A 376 11.09 -13.32 25.34
C ARG A 376 10.22 -13.27 24.08
N LEU A 377 10.12 -12.08 23.48
CA LEU A 377 9.44 -11.85 22.19
C LEU A 377 10.43 -11.33 21.15
N ASP A 378 10.53 -12.02 20.02
CA ASP A 378 11.27 -11.57 18.85
C ASP A 378 10.29 -11.02 17.82
N VAL A 379 10.32 -9.70 17.61
CA VAL A 379 9.57 -9.03 16.54
C VAL A 379 10.40 -9.11 15.27
N VAL A 380 9.89 -9.84 14.28
CA VAL A 380 10.56 -10.16 13.03
C VAL A 380 9.87 -9.46 11.87
N LEU A 381 10.50 -8.41 11.36
CA LEU A 381 10.00 -7.63 10.22
C LEU A 381 10.39 -8.31 8.91
N HIS A 382 9.40 -8.59 8.07
CA HIS A 382 9.62 -9.19 6.76
C HIS A 382 10.19 -8.20 5.73
N GLY A 383 10.88 -8.74 4.72
CA GLY A 383 11.32 -7.98 3.55
C GLY A 383 10.20 -7.70 2.54
N SER A 384 10.53 -6.95 1.50
CA SER A 384 9.64 -6.61 0.39
C SER A 384 9.40 -7.81 -0.54
N SER A 385 8.22 -7.93 -1.15
CA SER A 385 7.97 -8.89 -2.26
C SER A 385 7.23 -8.25 -3.43
N LYS A 386 7.98 -7.60 -4.33
CA LYS A 386 7.47 -6.82 -5.48
C LYS A 386 6.41 -7.52 -6.37
N PRO A 387 5.54 -6.75 -7.07
CA PRO A 387 5.37 -5.29 -7.03
C PRO A 387 4.19 -4.83 -6.15
N VAL A 388 3.46 -5.76 -5.52
CA VAL A 388 2.42 -5.47 -4.49
C VAL A 388 2.58 -6.33 -3.24
N GLY A 389 3.81 -6.80 -3.04
CA GLY A 389 4.50 -6.60 -1.78
C GLY A 389 4.40 -7.68 -0.73
N MET A 390 3.20 -8.21 -0.55
CA MET A 390 2.78 -9.36 0.25
C MET A 390 1.34 -9.06 0.67
N SER A 391 0.37 -9.47 -0.16
CA SER A 391 -1.04 -9.32 0.22
C SER A 391 -1.35 -10.12 1.48
N GLU A 392 -2.44 -9.80 2.18
CA GLU A 392 -2.83 -10.46 3.43
C GLU A 392 -2.94 -11.97 3.21
N LEU A 393 -3.51 -12.43 2.09
CA LEU A 393 -3.58 -13.87 1.80
C LEU A 393 -2.20 -14.52 1.69
N LYS A 394 -1.26 -13.87 1.00
CA LYS A 394 0.10 -14.39 0.83
C LYS A 394 0.86 -14.36 2.14
N PHE A 395 0.66 -13.33 2.98
CA PHE A 395 1.19 -13.24 4.33
C PHE A 395 0.64 -14.37 5.21
N ILE A 396 -0.69 -14.48 5.32
CA ILE A 396 -1.42 -15.47 6.11
C ILE A 396 -0.96 -16.88 5.75
N ASN A 397 -0.82 -17.20 4.47
CA ASN A 397 -0.39 -18.52 4.00
C ASN A 397 1.02 -18.93 4.49
N ARG A 398 1.89 -18.00 4.89
CA ARG A 398 3.20 -18.34 5.47
C ARG A 398 3.08 -18.98 6.87
N PHE A 399 1.97 -18.70 7.57
CA PHE A 399 1.72 -19.10 8.95
C PHE A 399 0.48 -19.99 9.14
N ASP A 400 -0.40 -20.13 8.14
CA ASP A 400 -1.59 -20.98 8.23
C ASP A 400 -1.29 -22.44 7.90
N GLU A 401 -1.07 -23.25 8.94
CA GLU A 401 -0.91 -24.70 8.87
C GLU A 401 -2.15 -25.45 9.41
N GLY A 402 -3.31 -24.77 9.44
CA GLY A 402 -4.50 -25.20 10.17
C GLY A 402 -4.39 -24.93 11.69
N ASP A 403 -5.45 -25.18 12.46
CA ASP A 403 -5.45 -24.91 13.91
C ASP A 403 -5.04 -26.12 14.77
N ASP A 404 -4.88 -27.30 14.17
CA ASP A 404 -4.42 -28.50 14.87
C ASP A 404 -2.91 -28.44 15.17
N ASP A 405 -2.47 -29.10 16.24
CA ASP A 405 -1.05 -29.29 16.50
C ASP A 405 -0.44 -30.26 15.47
N LYS A 406 0.65 -29.85 14.83
CA LYS A 406 1.40 -30.65 13.84
C LYS A 406 2.73 -31.17 14.39
N GLY A 407 3.08 -30.84 15.64
CA GLY A 407 4.32 -31.28 16.28
C GLY A 407 5.60 -30.69 15.67
N ASN A 408 5.49 -29.60 14.92
CA ASN A 408 6.60 -28.92 14.23
C ASN A 408 7.06 -27.63 14.93
N ALA A 409 6.63 -27.41 16.17
CA ALA A 409 7.01 -26.24 16.95
C ALA A 409 8.53 -26.22 17.22
N PRO A 410 9.20 -25.06 17.08
CA PRO A 410 10.64 -24.97 17.29
C PRO A 410 11.03 -25.17 18.76
N ASP A 411 12.27 -25.62 18.97
CA ASP A 411 12.90 -25.75 20.29
C ASP A 411 13.74 -24.51 20.62
N VAL A 412 13.07 -23.42 20.95
CA VAL A 412 13.68 -22.13 21.33
C VAL A 412 12.98 -21.57 22.57
N ASP A 413 13.55 -20.53 23.19
CA ASP A 413 13.05 -19.90 24.42
C ASP A 413 12.41 -18.53 24.20
N TYR A 414 11.92 -18.27 22.98
CA TYR A 414 11.22 -17.05 22.59
C TYR A 414 10.04 -17.35 21.66
N ILE A 415 9.05 -16.46 21.68
CA ILE A 415 7.99 -16.40 20.66
C ILE A 415 8.46 -15.47 19.55
N GLU A 416 8.23 -15.83 18.29
CA GLU A 416 8.38 -14.87 17.19
C GLU A 416 7.03 -14.22 16.85
N LEU A 417 7.03 -12.90 16.69
CA LEU A 417 5.94 -12.10 16.13
C LEU A 417 6.35 -11.56 14.77
N HIS A 418 5.53 -11.79 13.77
CA HIS A 418 5.70 -11.28 12.42
C HIS A 418 4.51 -10.35 12.11
N PRO A 419 4.66 -9.02 12.12
CA PRO A 419 3.60 -8.09 11.70
C PRO A 419 3.50 -8.06 10.17
N LEU A 420 2.31 -7.85 9.61
CA LEU A 420 2.18 -7.44 8.20
C LEU A 420 2.61 -5.98 7.99
N GLY A 421 2.35 -5.10 8.98
CA GLY A 421 2.81 -3.72 8.98
C GLY A 421 2.39 -2.91 7.75
N ARG A 422 1.17 -3.10 7.24
CA ARG A 422 0.66 -2.43 6.03
C ARG A 422 1.52 -2.65 4.76
N VAL A 423 2.03 -3.87 4.59
CA VAL A 423 2.62 -4.39 3.34
C VAL A 423 3.95 -3.72 2.97
N GLU A 424 3.97 -2.74 2.06
CA GLU A 424 5.20 -2.17 1.47
C GLU A 424 5.50 -0.74 1.93
N ASN A 425 4.97 -0.32 3.09
CA ASN A 425 5.23 1.03 3.59
C ASN A 425 6.52 1.16 4.43
N CYS A 426 7.33 0.09 4.49
CA CYS A 426 8.55 -0.01 5.29
C CYS A 426 8.35 0.25 6.79
N TYR A 427 7.19 -0.14 7.34
CA TYR A 427 6.86 0.02 8.76
C TYR A 427 6.93 1.48 9.21
N ARG A 428 6.49 2.39 8.34
CA ARG A 428 6.36 3.84 8.59
C ARG A 428 4.88 4.20 8.72
N TRP A 429 4.58 5.36 9.29
CA TRP A 429 3.19 5.87 9.40
C TRP A 429 2.27 4.85 10.10
N ALA A 430 1.11 4.52 9.51
CA ALA A 430 0.24 3.47 10.05
C ALA A 430 0.92 2.09 10.16
N GLY A 431 1.93 1.79 9.33
CA GLY A 431 2.69 0.54 9.44
C GLY A 431 3.57 0.48 10.68
N GLU A 432 4.08 1.63 11.15
CA GLU A 432 4.75 1.73 12.44
C GLU A 432 3.78 1.46 13.59
N THR A 433 2.60 2.08 13.55
CA THR A 433 1.55 1.87 14.55
C THR A 433 1.14 0.40 14.62
N ASP A 434 0.92 -0.25 13.47
CA ASP A 434 0.57 -1.67 13.38
C ASP A 434 1.62 -2.59 14.05
N VAL A 435 2.92 -2.28 13.97
CA VAL A 435 3.95 -3.07 14.65
C VAL A 435 3.75 -3.03 16.16
N PHE A 436 3.55 -1.84 16.72
CA PHE A 436 3.30 -1.68 18.16
C PHE A 436 1.95 -2.24 18.59
N GLU A 437 0.89 -2.09 17.79
CA GLU A 437 -0.41 -2.70 18.05
C GLU A 437 -0.34 -4.24 18.03
N ALA A 438 0.46 -4.83 17.13
CA ALA A 438 0.70 -6.26 17.11
C ALA A 438 1.49 -6.74 18.34
N ILE A 439 2.51 -6.01 18.77
CA ILE A 439 3.25 -6.31 20.03
C ILE A 439 2.27 -6.30 21.21
N GLU A 440 1.43 -5.28 21.31
CA GLU A 440 0.43 -5.16 22.37
C GLU A 440 -0.64 -6.27 22.29
N ALA A 441 -1.08 -6.65 21.09
CA ALA A 441 -1.97 -7.79 20.91
C ALA A 441 -1.34 -9.09 21.40
N VAL A 442 -0.06 -9.34 21.09
CA VAL A 442 0.65 -10.51 21.62
C VAL A 442 0.76 -10.44 23.14
N CYS A 443 1.13 -9.30 23.71
CA CYS A 443 1.27 -9.16 25.16
C CYS A 443 -0.05 -9.31 25.93
N ARG A 444 -1.19 -9.01 25.31
CA ARG A 444 -2.52 -9.31 25.88
C ARG A 444 -2.86 -10.79 25.86
N ASN A 445 -2.40 -11.52 24.84
CA ASN A 445 -2.79 -12.90 24.58
C ASN A 445 -1.76 -13.95 25.08
N TYR A 446 -0.52 -13.52 25.35
CA TYR A 446 0.60 -14.37 25.75
C TYR A 446 1.37 -13.71 26.91
N LYS A 447 1.91 -14.51 27.83
CA LYS A 447 2.79 -14.00 28.89
C LYS A 447 4.15 -13.66 28.30
N ILE A 448 4.30 -12.41 27.89
CA ILE A 448 5.55 -11.87 27.36
C ILE A 448 6.31 -11.13 28.46
N ASP A 449 7.62 -11.33 28.50
CA ASP A 449 8.55 -10.51 29.27
C ASP A 449 8.82 -9.21 28.48
N ARG A 450 8.24 -8.10 28.94
CA ARG A 450 8.37 -6.80 28.27
C ARG A 450 9.78 -6.24 28.28
N ASP A 451 10.64 -6.72 29.19
CA ASP A 451 12.05 -6.31 29.25
C ASP A 451 12.91 -7.13 28.29
N ARG A 452 12.31 -8.09 27.56
CA ARG A 452 12.98 -8.98 26.61
C ARG A 452 12.27 -8.99 25.27
N ILE A 453 11.96 -7.81 24.74
CA ILE A 453 11.46 -7.65 23.37
C ILE A 453 12.64 -7.29 22.46
N VAL A 454 12.85 -8.08 21.42
CA VAL A 454 13.89 -7.89 20.40
C VAL A 454 13.24 -7.46 19.09
N LEU A 455 13.89 -6.57 18.34
CA LEU A 455 13.47 -6.21 16.98
C LEU A 455 14.51 -6.65 15.95
N ARG A 456 14.10 -7.36 14.91
CA ARG A 456 15.00 -7.77 13.81
C ARG A 456 14.25 -7.89 12.50
N GLY A 457 14.97 -7.91 11.39
CA GLY A 457 14.34 -8.08 10.08
C GLY A 457 15.32 -8.02 8.92
N MET A 458 14.86 -8.51 7.75
CA MET A 458 15.64 -8.58 6.51
C MET A 458 15.20 -7.51 5.52
N SER A 459 16.12 -6.91 4.75
CA SER A 459 15.77 -6.05 3.60
C SER A 459 14.90 -4.85 4.01
N MET A 460 13.68 -4.70 3.48
CA MET A 460 12.70 -3.74 4.00
C MET A 460 12.50 -3.87 5.52
N GLY A 461 12.47 -5.09 6.06
CA GLY A 461 12.39 -5.33 7.50
C GLY A 461 13.64 -4.90 8.27
N ALA A 462 14.81 -4.89 7.62
CA ALA A 462 16.03 -4.34 8.22
C ALA A 462 15.97 -2.81 8.25
N SER A 463 15.45 -2.16 7.19
CA SER A 463 15.17 -0.73 7.18
C SER A 463 14.13 -0.34 8.24
N GLY A 464 13.08 -1.15 8.41
CA GLY A 464 12.12 -1.01 9.52
C GLY A 464 12.77 -1.22 10.89
N THR A 465 13.72 -2.14 11.02
CA THR A 465 14.46 -2.38 12.27
C THR A 465 15.33 -1.19 12.64
N TRP A 466 16.04 -0.60 11.67
CA TRP A 466 16.78 0.65 11.86
C TRP A 466 15.85 1.81 12.24
N HIS A 467 14.75 1.97 11.49
CA HIS A 467 13.77 3.03 11.69
C HIS A 467 13.17 2.98 13.10
N LEU A 468 12.52 1.87 13.46
CA LEU A 468 11.83 1.74 14.75
C LEU A 468 12.82 1.62 15.92
N GLY A 469 13.90 0.86 15.74
CA GLY A 469 14.88 0.59 16.78
C GLY A 469 15.60 1.83 17.27
N LEU A 470 16.09 2.67 16.34
CA LEU A 470 16.81 3.89 16.70
C LEU A 470 15.89 5.02 17.15
N LYS A 471 14.62 5.02 16.74
CA LYS A 471 13.65 6.07 17.12
C LYS A 471 12.91 5.75 18.42
N HIS A 472 12.85 4.48 18.80
CA HIS A 472 12.30 3.99 20.08
C HIS A 472 13.32 3.11 20.82
N PRO A 473 14.51 3.65 21.17
CA PRO A 473 15.62 2.85 21.68
C PRO A 473 15.36 2.22 23.05
N ASP A 474 14.35 2.67 23.77
CA ASP A 474 13.93 2.15 25.07
C ASP A 474 12.82 1.08 24.98
N ARG A 475 12.42 0.67 23.76
CA ARG A 475 11.36 -0.33 23.56
C ARG A 475 11.90 -1.72 23.27
N PHE A 476 13.19 -1.84 22.98
CA PHE A 476 13.82 -3.09 22.57
C PHE A 476 15.11 -3.34 23.36
N VAL A 477 15.32 -4.57 23.81
CA VAL A 477 16.55 -4.96 24.52
C VAL A 477 17.75 -5.10 23.57
N ALA A 478 17.49 -5.34 22.29
CA ALA A 478 18.46 -5.36 21.21
C ALA A 478 17.77 -5.26 19.84
N ILE A 479 18.50 -4.75 18.84
CA ILE A 479 18.07 -4.71 17.45
C ILE A 479 19.03 -5.48 16.53
N GLY A 480 18.47 -6.20 15.55
CA GLY A 480 19.21 -7.03 14.60
C GLY A 480 18.81 -6.78 13.14
N PRO A 481 19.15 -5.63 12.55
CA PRO A 481 18.87 -5.35 11.14
C PRO A 481 19.82 -6.15 10.23
N TYR A 482 19.34 -6.69 9.11
CA TYR A 482 20.23 -7.30 8.12
C TYR A 482 19.83 -7.07 6.66
N CYS A 483 20.76 -6.55 5.87
CA CYS A 483 20.58 -6.22 4.44
C CYS A 483 19.61 -5.05 4.13
N GLY A 484 19.49 -4.03 5.00
CA GLY A 484 18.56 -2.90 4.84
C GLY A 484 19.20 -1.60 4.36
N TYR A 485 18.40 -0.71 3.78
CA TYR A 485 18.78 0.68 3.52
C TYR A 485 18.54 1.58 4.74
N VAL A 486 19.27 2.69 4.80
CA VAL A 486 19.34 3.55 6.00
C VAL A 486 19.08 5.04 5.72
N ASP A 487 19.08 5.43 4.45
CA ASP A 487 18.87 6.80 3.98
C ASP A 487 18.14 6.79 2.62
N THR A 488 17.64 7.95 2.20
CA THR A 488 16.86 8.08 0.97
C THR A 488 17.73 8.37 -0.26
N HIS A 489 18.64 9.35 -0.19
CA HIS A 489 19.41 9.80 -1.35
C HIS A 489 20.44 8.79 -1.83
N ARG A 490 21.39 8.37 -0.99
CA ARG A 490 22.46 7.44 -1.37
C ARG A 490 21.90 6.07 -1.70
N PHE A 491 20.83 5.65 -1.03
CA PHE A 491 20.15 4.41 -1.40
C PHE A 491 19.55 4.46 -2.81
N SER A 492 18.95 5.58 -3.20
CA SER A 492 18.38 5.75 -4.55
C SER A 492 19.42 5.68 -5.68
N GLU A 493 20.70 5.85 -5.35
CA GLU A 493 21.82 5.74 -6.30
C GLU A 493 22.31 4.30 -6.50
N THR A 494 21.76 3.32 -5.77
CA THR A 494 22.10 1.89 -5.94
C THR A 494 21.87 1.47 -7.40
N PRO A 495 22.83 0.80 -8.07
CA PRO A 495 22.73 0.45 -9.49
C PRO A 495 21.79 -0.75 -9.74
N ILE A 496 20.53 -0.63 -9.31
CA ILE A 496 19.48 -1.62 -9.54
C ILE A 496 18.55 -1.11 -10.66
N PRO A 497 18.24 -1.96 -11.66
CA PRO A 497 17.29 -1.58 -12.71
C PRO A 497 15.97 -1.04 -12.14
N ASN A 498 15.48 0.02 -12.76
CA ASN A 498 14.22 0.71 -12.43
C ASN A 498 14.19 1.44 -11.08
N PHE A 499 15.28 1.49 -10.30
CA PHE A 499 15.34 2.40 -9.16
C PHE A 499 15.16 3.85 -9.62
N ILE A 500 14.39 4.61 -8.85
CA ILE A 500 14.13 6.03 -9.11
C ILE A 500 15.15 6.82 -8.30
N LYS A 501 16.06 7.50 -9.01
CA LYS A 501 17.05 8.37 -8.36
C LYS A 501 16.35 9.55 -7.71
N VAL A 502 16.62 9.77 -6.43
CA VAL A 502 16.15 10.93 -5.68
C VAL A 502 17.23 12.01 -5.79
N GLY A 503 17.04 12.91 -6.77
CA GLY A 503 17.86 14.11 -6.91
C GLY A 503 17.55 15.15 -5.83
N PRO A 504 18.09 16.38 -5.95
CA PRO A 504 17.74 17.46 -5.02
C PRO A 504 16.24 17.67 -4.98
N LEU A 505 15.68 17.68 -3.77
CA LEU A 505 14.26 17.90 -3.54
C LEU A 505 13.98 19.37 -3.21
N PRO A 506 12.71 19.82 -3.34
CA PRO A 506 12.31 21.10 -2.77
C PRO A 506 12.67 21.17 -1.28
N PRO A 507 13.06 22.35 -0.75
CA PRO A 507 13.55 22.46 0.64
C PRO A 507 12.62 21.88 1.71
N HIS A 508 11.30 21.98 1.52
CA HIS A 508 10.34 21.40 2.47
C HIS A 508 10.33 19.87 2.45
N GLN A 509 10.64 19.22 1.32
CA GLN A 509 10.74 17.76 1.26
C GLN A 509 12.07 17.26 1.83
N GLU A 510 13.17 17.98 1.59
CA GLU A 510 14.48 17.70 2.22
C GLU A 510 14.38 17.67 3.75
N ILE A 511 13.72 18.68 4.33
CA ILE A 511 13.46 18.75 5.77
C ILE A 511 12.68 17.52 6.27
N GLY A 512 11.69 17.06 5.48
CA GLY A 512 10.87 15.90 5.81
C GLY A 512 11.67 14.60 5.90
N LEU A 513 12.80 14.45 5.19
CA LEU A 513 13.61 13.22 5.19
C LEU A 513 14.19 12.89 6.58
N HIS A 514 14.39 13.89 7.44
CA HIS A 514 14.83 13.70 8.84
C HIS A 514 13.83 12.89 9.69
N MET A 515 12.59 12.69 9.23
CA MET A 515 11.66 11.76 9.88
C MET A 515 11.90 10.30 9.51
N LEU A 516 12.59 10.03 8.40
CA LEU A 516 12.64 8.72 7.76
C LEU A 516 14.03 8.11 7.80
N ASP A 517 15.05 8.92 7.52
CA ASP A 517 16.41 8.46 7.37
C ASP A 517 16.97 8.05 8.73
N SER A 518 17.37 6.78 8.83
CA SER A 518 17.77 6.18 10.12
C SER A 518 19.18 6.59 10.54
N ILE A 519 20.00 7.03 9.57
CA ILE A 519 21.31 7.61 9.83
C ILE A 519 21.24 8.81 10.79
N ASP A 520 20.17 9.60 10.75
CA ASP A 520 19.97 10.78 11.58
C ASP A 520 19.77 10.45 13.07
N TYR A 521 19.48 9.18 13.37
CA TYR A 521 19.22 8.64 14.71
C TYR A 521 20.32 7.67 15.17
N ALA A 522 21.41 7.51 14.42
CA ALA A 522 22.48 6.54 14.74
C ALA A 522 23.05 6.71 16.15
N ALA A 523 23.07 7.94 16.68
CA ALA A 523 23.49 8.23 18.05
C ALA A 523 22.72 7.42 19.11
N ASN A 524 21.46 7.07 18.83
CA ASN A 524 20.61 6.33 19.76
C ASN A 524 21.01 4.85 19.91
N ALA A 525 21.91 4.33 19.06
CA ALA A 525 22.52 3.02 19.23
C ALA A 525 23.40 2.93 20.50
N SER A 526 23.69 4.05 21.18
CA SER A 526 24.27 4.01 22.53
C SER A 526 23.27 3.59 23.61
N MET A 527 21.97 3.67 23.32
CA MET A 527 20.88 3.32 24.25
C MET A 527 20.24 1.96 23.91
N VAL A 528 20.34 1.52 22.65
CA VAL A 528 19.86 0.21 22.20
C VAL A 528 20.99 -0.60 21.56
N PRO A 529 21.34 -1.79 22.08
CA PRO A 529 22.34 -2.65 21.46
C PRO A 529 21.98 -3.03 20.03
N GLU A 530 22.91 -2.77 19.11
CA GLU A 530 22.77 -3.03 17.68
C GLU A 530 23.69 -4.17 17.26
N ILE A 531 23.16 -5.11 16.46
CA ILE A 531 23.92 -6.23 15.89
C ILE A 531 23.52 -6.42 14.42
N ALA A 532 24.05 -5.60 13.52
CA ALA A 532 23.79 -5.68 12.08
C ALA A 532 24.47 -6.87 11.42
N CYS A 533 23.88 -7.36 10.32
CA CYS A 533 24.49 -8.35 9.44
C CYS A 533 24.31 -8.00 7.96
N ILE A 534 25.29 -8.31 7.11
CA ILE A 534 25.13 -8.18 5.65
C ILE A 534 26.03 -9.13 4.89
N GLY A 535 25.61 -9.55 3.69
CA GLY A 535 26.45 -10.25 2.74
C GLY A 535 27.47 -9.31 2.09
N ASP A 536 28.74 -9.72 1.96
CA ASP A 536 29.79 -8.89 1.34
C ASP A 536 29.59 -8.68 -0.17
N LYS A 537 28.67 -9.41 -0.82
CA LYS A 537 28.24 -9.21 -2.21
C LYS A 537 26.82 -8.67 -2.31
N ASP A 538 26.20 -8.25 -1.21
CA ASP A 538 24.88 -7.63 -1.26
C ASP A 538 24.97 -6.32 -2.07
N VAL A 539 24.02 -6.11 -2.98
CA VAL A 539 23.90 -4.87 -3.75
C VAL A 539 23.65 -3.65 -2.85
N PHE A 540 23.15 -3.88 -1.62
CA PHE A 540 22.94 -2.86 -0.60
C PHE A 540 24.08 -2.73 0.41
N PHE A 541 25.24 -3.37 0.18
CA PHE A 541 26.39 -3.30 1.10
C PHE A 541 26.79 -1.86 1.45
N GLN A 542 26.65 -0.94 0.49
CA GLN A 542 26.92 0.48 0.69
C GLN A 542 26.11 1.13 1.83
N SER A 543 24.90 0.63 2.13
CA SER A 543 24.09 1.12 3.25
C SER A 543 24.75 0.83 4.60
N HIS A 544 25.39 -0.34 4.74
CA HIS A 544 26.15 -0.68 5.96
C HIS A 544 27.47 0.10 6.03
N VAL A 545 28.12 0.36 4.90
CA VAL A 545 29.29 1.27 4.85
C VAL A 545 28.89 2.65 5.33
N HIS A 546 27.77 3.19 4.82
CA HIS A 546 27.30 4.51 5.20
C HIS A 546 26.93 4.58 6.68
N MET A 547 26.18 3.61 7.19
CA MET A 547 25.86 3.55 8.61
C MET A 547 27.13 3.47 9.47
N GLY A 548 28.14 2.69 9.05
CA GLY A 548 29.43 2.63 9.73
C GLY A 548 30.18 3.97 9.76
N GLU A 549 30.16 4.75 8.67
CA GLU A 549 30.70 6.11 8.62
C GLU A 549 29.99 7.04 9.62
N VAL A 550 28.67 6.91 9.76
CA VAL A 550 27.87 7.72 10.68
C VAL A 550 28.12 7.30 12.13
N PHE A 551 28.14 6.00 12.44
CA PHE A 551 28.51 5.49 13.77
C PHE A 551 29.90 5.99 14.21
N ALA A 552 30.87 5.97 13.29
CA ALA A 552 32.21 6.51 13.55
C ALA A 552 32.19 8.02 13.85
N LYS A 553 31.40 8.80 13.13
CA LYS A 553 31.19 10.25 13.41
C LYS A 553 30.54 10.48 14.77
N GLU A 554 29.62 9.61 15.17
CA GLU A 554 28.93 9.67 16.47
C GLU A 554 29.79 9.13 17.63
N GLY A 555 30.94 8.51 17.34
CA GLY A 555 31.82 7.92 18.34
C GLY A 555 31.28 6.61 18.95
N ILE A 556 30.43 5.88 18.22
CA ILE A 556 29.77 4.66 18.69
C ILE A 556 30.37 3.44 17.95
N PRO A 557 30.70 2.34 18.65
CA PRO A 557 31.10 1.11 17.99
C PRO A 557 29.97 0.53 17.15
N PHE A 558 30.26 0.23 15.87
CA PHE A 558 29.30 -0.42 14.97
C PHE A 558 29.54 -1.93 14.92
N VAL A 559 28.52 -2.74 15.22
CA VAL A 559 28.63 -4.21 15.18
C VAL A 559 28.08 -4.71 13.85
N ASN A 560 28.95 -4.83 12.85
CA ASN A 560 28.56 -5.32 11.52
C ASN A 560 29.13 -6.72 11.24
N LEU A 561 28.29 -7.75 11.36
CA LEU A 561 28.67 -9.12 11.02
C LEU A 561 28.62 -9.32 9.50
N ILE A 562 29.73 -9.77 8.92
CA ILE A 562 29.85 -9.98 7.48
C ILE A 562 29.62 -11.45 7.14
N SER A 563 28.60 -11.71 6.34
CA SER A 563 28.35 -13.01 5.71
C SER A 563 29.19 -13.09 4.44
N HIS A 564 30.28 -13.84 4.50
CA HIS A 564 31.24 -13.89 3.39
C HIS A 564 30.73 -14.70 2.20
N GLY A 565 30.81 -14.12 1.00
CA GLY A 565 30.46 -14.75 -0.26
C GLY A 565 28.97 -14.69 -0.62
N THR A 566 28.12 -14.09 0.20
CA THR A 566 26.66 -14.05 0.04
C THR A 566 26.18 -12.72 -0.54
N GLY A 567 25.08 -12.77 -1.31
CA GLY A 567 24.41 -11.60 -1.88
C GLY A 567 23.36 -11.03 -0.92
N HIS A 568 22.14 -10.83 -1.41
CA HIS A 568 21.01 -10.30 -0.61
C HIS A 568 20.37 -11.35 0.32
N VAL A 569 21.21 -12.02 1.12
CA VAL A 569 20.87 -13.07 2.10
C VAL A 569 21.99 -13.14 3.15
N ILE A 570 21.73 -13.80 4.28
CA ILE A 570 22.76 -14.12 5.28
C ILE A 570 22.92 -15.64 5.41
N ASP A 571 24.15 -16.10 5.60
CA ASP A 571 24.43 -17.52 5.81
C ASP A 571 24.05 -17.97 7.23
N PRO A 572 23.79 -19.28 7.45
CA PRO A 572 23.38 -19.79 8.76
C PRO A 572 24.39 -19.54 9.89
N LYS A 573 25.70 -19.50 9.63
CA LYS A 573 26.72 -19.27 10.66
C LYS A 573 26.66 -17.81 11.14
N THR A 574 26.58 -16.87 10.22
CA THR A 574 26.45 -15.44 10.55
C THR A 574 25.13 -15.16 11.28
N HIS A 575 24.02 -15.74 10.81
CA HIS A 575 22.73 -15.63 11.51
C HIS A 575 22.80 -16.21 12.94
N THR A 576 23.42 -17.37 13.12
CA THR A 576 23.59 -17.99 14.45
C THR A 576 24.39 -17.09 15.38
N GLU A 577 25.46 -16.46 14.90
CA GLU A 577 26.26 -15.53 15.69
C GLU A 577 25.47 -14.25 16.06
N GLN A 578 24.67 -13.72 15.14
CA GLN A 578 23.77 -12.60 15.43
C GLN A 578 22.79 -12.96 16.56
N MET A 579 22.12 -14.11 16.44
CA MET A 579 21.15 -14.58 17.44
C MET A 579 21.81 -14.85 18.79
N ARG A 580 23.05 -15.36 18.80
CA ARG A 580 23.82 -15.56 20.02
C ARG A 580 24.05 -14.24 20.76
N ARG A 581 24.54 -13.21 20.07
CA ARG A 581 24.78 -11.88 20.67
C ARG A 581 23.51 -11.21 21.15
N ILE A 582 22.44 -11.27 20.36
CA ILE A 582 21.11 -10.78 20.77
C ILE A 582 20.64 -11.52 22.03
N GLY A 583 20.84 -12.84 22.10
CA GLY A 583 20.53 -13.64 23.28
C GLY A 583 21.27 -13.20 24.54
N GLU A 584 22.52 -12.73 24.43
CA GLU A 584 23.29 -12.21 25.57
C GLU A 584 22.69 -10.92 26.14
N TYR A 585 22.15 -10.03 25.30
CA TYR A 585 21.44 -8.84 25.76
C TYR A 585 20.06 -9.19 26.31
N ALA A 586 19.30 -10.03 25.61
CA ALA A 586 17.98 -10.45 26.06
C ALA A 586 18.02 -11.22 27.39
N ALA A 587 19.10 -11.94 27.69
CA ALA A 587 19.27 -12.60 28.98
C ALA A 587 19.43 -11.61 30.16
N LYS A 588 19.97 -10.41 29.91
CA LYS A 588 20.11 -9.33 30.91
C LYS A 588 18.80 -8.58 31.11
N GLY A 589 18.01 -8.43 30.05
CA GLY A 589 16.81 -7.58 30.03
C GLY A 589 17.15 -6.11 29.79
N LEU A 590 16.11 -5.34 29.49
CA LEU A 590 16.19 -3.89 29.27
C LEU A 590 16.54 -3.16 30.58
N ASP A 591 17.51 -2.24 30.52
CA ASP A 591 17.82 -1.32 31.62
C ASP A 591 16.89 -0.11 31.57
N HIS A 592 15.99 0.02 32.55
CA HIS A 592 15.05 1.15 32.66
C HIS A 592 15.65 2.38 33.35
N ASP A 593 16.80 2.24 34.03
CA ASP A 593 17.46 3.34 34.75
C ASP A 593 18.93 3.53 34.33
N PRO A 594 19.20 3.74 33.02
CA PRO A 594 20.58 3.90 32.56
C PRO A 594 21.22 5.13 33.20
N LYS A 595 22.45 4.95 33.67
CA LYS A 595 23.25 6.02 34.33
C LYS A 595 23.87 7.01 33.36
N GLN A 596 23.95 6.64 32.08
CA GLN A 596 24.38 7.52 31.00
C GLN A 596 23.27 7.54 29.96
N MET A 597 22.88 8.74 29.54
CA MET A 597 21.81 8.96 28.59
C MET A 597 22.33 9.79 27.43
N ARG A 598 22.07 9.32 26.21
CA ARG A 598 22.26 10.09 24.99
C ARG A 598 21.09 9.79 24.07
N PHE A 599 20.25 10.80 23.85
CA PHE A 599 19.08 10.67 22.99
C PHE A 599 19.07 11.78 21.95
N VAL A 600 18.88 11.39 20.69
CA VAL A 600 18.75 12.25 19.53
C VAL A 600 17.39 12.05 18.91
N THR A 601 16.75 13.16 18.58
CA THR A 601 15.55 13.16 17.74
C THR A 601 15.51 14.41 16.87
N TRP A 602 14.67 14.39 15.85
CA TRP A 602 14.41 15.53 14.98
C TRP A 602 12.96 16.00 15.10
N THR A 603 12.13 15.25 15.84
CA THR A 603 10.68 15.44 15.90
C THR A 603 10.14 14.86 17.22
N LEU A 604 9.13 15.47 17.81
CA LEU A 604 8.43 15.03 19.02
C LEU A 604 7.52 13.81 18.83
N LYS A 605 7.35 13.24 17.64
CA LYS A 605 6.79 11.88 17.47
C LYS A 605 7.67 10.84 18.16
N TYR A 606 8.98 11.07 18.15
CA TYR A 606 9.98 10.23 18.81
C TYR A 606 10.57 10.99 19.99
N ASN A 607 9.81 11.11 21.08
CA ASN A 607 10.14 12.00 22.19
C ASN A 607 10.56 11.31 23.49
N ARG A 608 10.65 9.98 23.54
CA ARG A 608 10.92 9.25 24.78
C ARG A 608 12.16 8.37 24.66
N CYS A 609 12.89 8.30 25.78
CA CYS A 609 14.02 7.39 25.95
C CYS A 609 14.22 7.12 27.45
N HIS A 610 13.80 5.94 27.90
CA HIS A 610 13.81 5.50 29.29
C HIS A 610 13.11 6.51 30.23
N TRP A 611 13.87 7.18 31.10
CA TRP A 611 13.34 8.17 32.04
C TRP A 611 13.20 9.59 31.45
N LEU A 612 13.53 9.82 30.18
CA LEU A 612 13.40 11.12 29.51
C LEU A 612 12.12 11.18 28.66
N GLU A 613 11.43 12.32 28.72
CA GLU A 613 10.38 12.70 27.76
C GLU A 613 10.64 14.14 27.27
N LEU A 614 10.85 14.32 25.96
CA LEU A 614 10.92 15.64 25.34
C LEU A 614 9.51 16.18 25.10
N LEU A 615 9.30 17.46 25.39
CA LEU A 615 7.97 18.08 25.37
C LEU A 615 7.88 19.28 24.42
N ALA A 616 9.01 19.93 24.11
CA ALA A 616 9.11 21.00 23.12
C ALA A 616 10.54 21.10 22.58
N LEU A 617 10.66 21.41 21.30
CA LEU A 617 11.92 21.66 20.62
C LEU A 617 12.14 23.18 20.44
N GLY A 618 13.35 23.57 20.05
CA GLY A 618 13.59 24.94 19.56
C GLY A 618 13.06 25.11 18.14
N LYS A 619 13.23 24.07 17.31
CA LYS A 619 12.72 23.97 15.95
C LYS A 619 12.60 22.51 15.52
N HIS A 620 11.43 22.08 15.06
CA HIS A 620 11.24 20.75 14.47
C HIS A 620 12.12 20.56 13.23
N TYR A 621 12.54 19.31 13.00
CA TYR A 621 13.42 18.87 11.93
C TYR A 621 14.82 19.51 11.95
N GLU A 622 15.24 20.03 13.09
CA GLU A 622 16.65 20.25 13.42
C GLU A 622 17.05 19.26 14.52
N ARG A 623 18.29 18.76 14.46
CA ARG A 623 18.80 17.80 15.45
C ARG A 623 18.64 18.32 16.87
N ALA A 624 17.80 17.64 17.65
CA ALA A 624 17.71 17.77 19.09
C ALA A 624 18.53 16.66 19.76
N GLU A 625 19.31 17.02 20.77
CA GLU A 625 20.18 16.07 21.47
C GLU A 625 20.18 16.35 22.97
N PHE A 626 19.92 15.31 23.75
CA PHE A 626 19.95 15.32 25.21
C PHE A 626 21.06 14.39 25.70
N ARG A 627 22.01 14.92 26.47
CA ARG A 627 23.05 14.13 27.14
C ARG A 627 23.05 14.37 28.63
N ALA A 628 22.95 13.29 29.37
CA ALA A 628 22.93 13.35 30.82
C ALA A 628 23.63 12.17 31.48
N SER A 629 24.14 12.42 32.68
CA SER A 629 24.69 11.39 33.54
C SER A 629 24.02 11.43 34.91
N VAL A 630 23.94 10.27 35.54
CA VAL A 630 23.31 10.09 36.84
C VAL A 630 24.39 9.54 37.77
N SER A 631 24.65 10.24 38.87
CA SER A 631 25.55 9.78 39.93
C SER A 631 24.77 9.35 41.18
N ASP A 632 25.50 8.83 42.18
CA ASP A 632 24.91 8.31 43.41
C ASP A 632 24.02 9.34 44.10
N GLY A 633 22.93 8.86 44.69
CA GLY A 633 21.94 9.69 45.38
C GLY A 633 21.01 10.46 44.44
N ASP A 634 20.80 10.02 43.20
CA ASP A 634 19.89 10.62 42.21
C ASP A 634 20.25 12.06 41.80
N VAL A 635 21.56 12.32 41.67
CA VAL A 635 22.08 13.58 41.13
C VAL A 635 22.22 13.46 39.62
N ILE A 636 21.54 14.33 38.88
CA ILE A 636 21.53 14.34 37.40
C ILE A 636 22.31 15.55 36.90
N GLU A 637 23.27 15.30 36.02
CA GLU A 637 24.03 16.32 35.29
C GLU A 637 23.66 16.24 33.81
N VAL A 638 22.95 17.24 33.30
CA VAL A 638 22.65 17.42 31.88
C VAL A 638 23.75 18.28 31.28
N GLY A 639 24.65 17.64 30.54
CA GLY A 639 25.78 18.31 29.90
C GLY A 639 25.47 18.86 28.50
N GLU A 640 24.34 18.46 27.92
CA GLU A 640 23.86 18.98 26.63
C GLU A 640 22.33 18.86 26.55
N ALA A 641 21.67 19.97 26.20
CA ALA A 641 20.25 20.03 25.84
C ALA A 641 20.08 20.86 24.55
N ARG A 642 20.61 20.36 23.44
CA ARG A 642 20.63 21.03 22.14
C ARG A 642 19.25 20.99 21.50
N ASN A 643 18.77 22.14 21.01
CA ASN A 643 17.46 22.29 20.34
C ASN A 643 16.28 21.77 21.18
N ILE A 644 16.41 21.75 22.51
CA ILE A 644 15.36 21.34 23.45
C ILE A 644 14.98 22.55 24.29
N THR A 645 13.69 22.85 24.34
CA THR A 645 13.15 23.98 25.11
C THR A 645 12.30 23.51 26.28
N ARG A 646 11.82 22.26 26.26
CA ARG A 646 11.10 21.65 27.37
C ARG A 646 11.25 20.13 27.39
N PHE A 647 11.48 19.56 28.57
CA PHE A 647 11.52 18.11 28.79
C PHE A 647 10.98 17.74 30.18
N ALA A 648 10.67 16.47 30.38
CA ALA A 648 10.31 15.87 31.66
C ALA A 648 11.24 14.72 32.02
N LEU A 649 11.47 14.57 33.32
CA LEU A 649 12.23 13.46 33.90
C LEU A 649 11.27 12.56 34.69
N HIS A 650 11.09 11.32 34.23
CA HIS A 650 10.24 10.28 34.82
C HIS A 650 11.02 9.42 35.85
N ARG A 651 11.76 10.09 36.74
CA ARG A 651 12.55 9.45 37.79
C ARG A 651 12.67 10.35 39.02
N ALA A 652 13.10 9.77 40.14
CA ALA A 652 13.52 10.55 41.30
C ALA A 652 14.75 11.41 40.94
N VAL A 653 14.77 12.64 41.47
CA VAL A 653 15.85 13.61 41.26
C VAL A 653 16.08 14.34 42.58
N SER A 654 17.24 14.12 43.19
CA SER A 654 17.62 14.84 44.42
C SER A 654 18.27 16.18 44.11
N LYS A 655 19.00 16.26 42.99
CA LYS A 655 19.70 17.44 42.51
C LYS A 655 19.81 17.36 40.98
N LEU A 656 19.53 18.46 40.30
CA LEU A 656 19.67 18.59 38.86
C LEU A 656 20.60 19.74 38.53
N ARG A 657 21.55 19.50 37.65
CA ARG A 657 22.30 20.57 36.97
C ARG A 657 22.12 20.48 35.47
N ILE A 658 21.99 21.63 34.83
CA ILE A 658 21.94 21.76 33.38
C ILE A 658 23.00 22.78 32.98
N ASP A 659 23.93 22.39 32.12
CA ASP A 659 25.07 23.20 31.71
C ASP A 659 25.84 23.78 32.93
N GLY A 660 26.06 22.92 33.95
CA GLY A 660 26.73 23.28 35.21
C GLY A 660 25.92 24.14 36.18
N THR A 661 24.72 24.59 35.79
CA THR A 661 23.84 25.41 36.63
C THR A 661 22.86 24.54 37.40
N GLU A 662 22.83 24.68 38.72
CA GLU A 662 21.90 23.95 39.58
C GLU A 662 20.47 24.50 39.49
N ILE A 663 19.51 23.61 39.25
CA ILE A 663 18.10 23.95 39.09
C ILE A 663 17.39 23.72 40.42
N ALA A 664 16.67 24.74 40.89
CA ALA A 664 15.86 24.63 42.10
C ALA A 664 14.72 23.61 41.90
N LEU A 665 14.65 22.62 42.78
CA LEU A 665 13.65 21.56 42.74
C LEU A 665 12.57 21.80 43.82
N PRO A 666 11.29 21.53 43.53
CA PRO A 666 10.25 21.54 44.54
C PRO A 666 10.48 20.40 45.56
N LYS A 667 9.95 20.54 46.78
CA LYS A 667 9.92 19.43 47.75
C LYS A 667 9.08 18.30 47.14
N GLN A 668 9.74 17.22 46.71
CA GLN A 668 9.09 16.18 45.90
C GLN A 668 8.09 15.34 46.71
N PRO A 669 6.82 15.24 46.28
CA PRO A 669 5.96 14.14 46.68
C PRO A 669 6.21 12.92 45.77
N GLY A 670 7.13 12.04 46.19
CA GLY A 670 7.19 10.63 45.78
C GLY A 670 7.27 10.31 44.27
N GLY A 671 8.41 10.56 43.63
CA GLY A 671 8.78 9.91 42.35
C GLY A 671 7.97 10.31 41.11
N LYS A 672 7.12 11.34 41.19
CA LYS A 672 6.38 11.88 40.05
C LYS A 672 7.30 12.62 39.07
N ALA A 673 6.95 12.61 37.78
CA ALA A 673 7.76 13.25 36.75
C ALA A 673 7.77 14.78 36.89
N LEU A 674 8.96 15.38 36.77
CA LEU A 674 9.15 16.83 36.83
C LEU A 674 9.43 17.40 35.44
N VAL A 675 8.85 18.57 35.16
CA VAL A 675 9.03 19.30 33.89
C VAL A 675 10.04 20.43 34.07
N PHE A 676 10.90 20.57 33.08
CA PHE A 676 11.91 21.61 32.99
C PHE A 676 11.75 22.37 31.67
N SER A 677 11.77 23.69 31.74
CA SER A 677 11.67 24.56 30.56
C SER A 677 12.79 25.59 30.52
N LYS A 678 13.13 25.97 29.29
CA LYS A 678 14.09 27.01 28.98
C LYS A 678 13.34 28.31 28.67
N SER A 679 13.71 29.40 29.33
CA SER A 679 13.22 30.76 29.07
C SER A 679 14.42 31.67 28.84
N GLY A 680 14.61 32.11 27.60
CA GLY A 680 15.88 32.72 27.18
C GLY A 680 17.01 31.69 27.32
N ASP A 681 18.06 32.00 28.07
CA ASP A 681 19.18 31.09 28.33
C ASP A 681 19.09 30.38 29.69
N THR A 682 17.99 30.54 30.42
CA THR A 682 17.86 30.02 31.79
C THR A 682 16.86 28.88 31.86
N TRP A 683 17.23 27.80 32.57
CA TRP A 683 16.36 26.66 32.85
C TRP A 683 15.66 26.81 34.20
N ARG A 684 14.44 26.30 34.30
CA ARG A 684 13.68 26.20 35.56
C ARG A 684 12.85 24.92 35.63
N CYS A 685 12.47 24.53 36.85
CA CYS A 685 11.47 23.50 37.07
C CYS A 685 10.07 24.13 37.08
N ASP A 686 9.18 23.70 36.18
CA ASP A 686 7.81 24.21 36.08
C ASP A 686 6.82 23.47 36.99
N GLY A 687 7.18 22.27 37.47
CA GLY A 687 6.34 21.47 38.37
C GLY A 687 6.14 20.04 37.89
N LEU A 688 5.04 19.42 38.30
CA LEU A 688 4.69 18.03 37.99
C LEU A 688 4.16 17.90 36.57
N ARG A 689 4.59 16.85 35.84
CA ARG A 689 4.18 16.60 34.45
C ARG A 689 2.68 16.61 34.22
N ASP A 690 1.90 16.06 35.16
CA ASP A 690 0.44 15.96 35.05
C ASP A 690 -0.29 17.30 35.28
N GLU A 691 0.41 18.31 35.78
CA GLU A 691 -0.11 19.66 36.04
C GLU A 691 0.24 20.65 34.91
N ILE A 692 1.11 20.25 33.98
CA ILE A 692 1.58 21.10 32.88
C ILE A 692 0.75 20.86 31.61
N ALA A 693 0.02 21.91 31.20
CA ALA A 693 -0.57 21.99 29.88
C ALA A 693 0.49 22.35 28.84
N LEU A 694 0.48 21.64 27.72
CA LEU A 694 1.35 21.92 26.57
C LEU A 694 0.59 22.79 25.57
N THR A 695 1.35 23.59 24.81
CA THR A 695 0.85 24.54 23.81
C THR A 695 1.79 24.53 22.62
N GLY A 696 1.30 24.81 21.42
CA GLY A 696 2.11 24.78 20.22
C GLY A 696 2.29 23.35 19.69
N LYS A 697 3.40 23.10 18.99
CA LYS A 697 3.82 21.75 18.62
C LYS A 697 4.22 20.97 19.87
N GLN A 698 3.74 19.74 19.97
CA GLN A 698 3.87 18.90 21.16
C GLN A 698 3.85 17.42 20.75
N PRO A 699 4.23 16.48 21.64
CA PRO A 699 4.16 15.06 21.32
C PRO A 699 2.77 14.62 20.85
N GLY A 700 2.71 14.01 19.67
CA GLY A 700 1.46 13.61 19.01
C GLY A 700 0.66 14.75 18.36
N LEU A 701 1.16 15.99 18.38
CA LEU A 701 0.67 17.14 17.61
C LEU A 701 1.83 18.02 17.12
N GLU A 702 2.50 17.64 16.04
CA GLU A 702 3.68 18.31 15.49
C GLU A 702 3.72 18.45 13.95
N GLY A 703 2.92 17.68 13.22
CA GLY A 703 3.02 17.60 11.76
C GLY A 703 4.18 16.70 11.26
N PRO A 704 4.39 16.56 9.94
CA PRO A 704 3.66 17.19 8.83
C PRO A 704 2.27 16.58 8.63
N ILE A 705 1.58 16.96 7.56
CA ILE A 705 0.22 16.48 7.24
C ILE A 705 0.08 14.96 7.41
N ASP A 706 1.07 14.20 6.93
CA ASP A 706 1.08 12.74 6.97
C ASP A 706 1.05 12.14 8.39
N ASP A 707 1.46 12.89 9.42
CA ASP A 707 1.46 12.41 10.81
C ASP A 707 0.04 12.16 11.34
N ALA A 708 -0.95 12.90 10.83
CA ALA A 708 -2.35 12.72 11.22
C ALA A 708 -2.90 11.33 10.93
N PHE A 709 -2.26 10.56 10.05
CA PHE A 709 -2.73 9.23 9.66
C PHE A 709 -2.02 8.08 10.38
N ALA A 710 -1.18 8.38 11.38
CA ALA A 710 -0.56 7.36 12.23
C ALA A 710 -1.42 6.98 13.46
N THR A 711 -2.48 7.73 13.75
CA THR A 711 -3.38 7.50 14.90
C THR A 711 -4.85 7.67 14.47
N PRO A 712 -5.86 7.44 15.34
CA PRO A 712 -7.27 7.48 14.94
C PRO A 712 -7.69 8.81 14.26
N PHE A 713 -8.25 8.72 13.05
CA PHE A 713 -8.72 9.87 12.28
C PHE A 713 -10.10 9.62 11.64
N LEU A 714 -10.74 10.69 11.17
CA LEU A 714 -12.01 10.68 10.44
C LEU A 714 -11.99 11.70 9.31
N CYS A 715 -12.20 11.23 8.09
CA CYS A 715 -12.45 12.09 6.94
C CYS A 715 -13.89 12.60 6.93
N VAL A 716 -14.05 13.90 6.69
CA VAL A 716 -15.33 14.59 6.75
C VAL A 716 -15.61 15.23 5.40
N ARG A 717 -16.60 14.67 4.70
CA ARG A 717 -17.09 15.16 3.41
C ARG A 717 -18.08 16.30 3.61
N GLY A 718 -17.82 17.46 3.02
CA GLY A 718 -18.77 18.57 3.03
C GLY A 718 -20.02 18.28 2.17
N THR A 719 -21.21 18.54 2.72
CA THR A 719 -22.50 18.36 2.02
C THR A 719 -23.26 19.67 1.76
N GLY A 720 -22.76 20.79 2.27
CA GLY A 720 -23.33 22.12 2.09
C GLY A 720 -23.13 22.72 0.70
N LYS A 721 -23.57 23.96 0.52
CA LYS A 721 -23.39 24.71 -0.74
C LYS A 721 -21.98 25.33 -0.76
N PRO A 722 -21.08 24.90 -1.66
CA PRO A 722 -19.72 25.43 -1.69
C PRO A 722 -19.69 26.92 -2.02
N TRP A 723 -18.73 27.63 -1.45
CA TRP A 723 -18.38 28.99 -1.86
C TRP A 723 -17.79 29.01 -3.26
N ASN A 724 -16.98 28.00 -3.61
CA ASN A 724 -16.42 27.82 -4.95
C ASN A 724 -16.62 26.39 -5.44
N ALA A 725 -17.42 26.23 -6.50
CA ALA A 725 -17.73 24.93 -7.09
C ALA A 725 -16.48 24.19 -7.63
N LYS A 726 -15.50 24.93 -8.17
CA LYS A 726 -14.26 24.38 -8.72
C LYS A 726 -13.37 23.80 -7.62
N VAL A 727 -13.14 24.58 -6.55
CA VAL A 727 -12.37 24.10 -5.39
C VAL A 727 -13.07 22.93 -4.71
N ASN A 728 -14.40 22.98 -4.58
CA ASN A 728 -15.13 21.86 -4.02
C ASN A 728 -15.01 20.59 -4.88
N ALA A 729 -15.11 20.69 -6.21
CA ALA A 729 -14.92 19.54 -7.09
C ALA A 729 -13.53 18.92 -6.92
N TRP A 730 -12.47 19.74 -6.88
CA TRP A 730 -11.11 19.30 -6.59
C TRP A 730 -10.99 18.61 -5.22
N ALA A 731 -11.57 19.19 -4.17
CA ALA A 731 -11.54 18.60 -2.82
C ALA A 731 -12.26 17.24 -2.75
N GLN A 732 -13.38 17.08 -3.47
CA GLN A 732 -14.08 15.79 -3.56
C GLN A 732 -13.25 14.75 -4.33
N GLU A 733 -12.55 15.15 -5.39
CA GLU A 733 -11.65 14.25 -6.13
C GLU A 733 -10.45 13.83 -5.27
N ASN A 734 -9.87 14.76 -4.49
CA ASN A 734 -8.82 14.41 -3.52
C ASN A 734 -9.31 13.41 -2.46
N LEU A 735 -10.52 13.59 -1.92
CA LEU A 735 -11.10 12.63 -0.98
C LEU A 735 -11.28 11.26 -1.65
N LYS A 736 -11.79 11.24 -2.89
CA LYS A 736 -11.97 10.00 -3.66
C LYS A 736 -10.64 9.29 -3.92
N ARG A 737 -9.60 10.04 -4.31
CA ARG A 737 -8.24 9.51 -4.47
C ARG A 737 -7.72 8.93 -3.15
N PHE A 738 -7.88 9.65 -2.05
CA PHE A 738 -7.43 9.17 -0.74
C PHE A 738 -8.19 7.93 -0.26
N GLU A 739 -9.50 7.86 -0.50
CA GLU A 739 -10.32 6.66 -0.23
C GLU A 739 -9.74 5.43 -0.94
N TYR A 740 -9.40 5.55 -2.22
CA TYR A 740 -8.77 4.48 -3.00
C TYR A 740 -7.36 4.14 -2.51
N GLU A 741 -6.49 5.13 -2.38
CA GLU A 741 -5.08 4.92 -2.02
C GLU A 741 -4.94 4.31 -0.62
N TRP A 742 -5.72 4.77 0.34
CA TRP A 742 -5.76 4.20 1.69
C TRP A 742 -6.23 2.74 1.66
N ALA A 743 -7.30 2.44 0.91
CA ALA A 743 -7.82 1.09 0.81
C ALA A 743 -6.88 0.12 0.10
N ARG A 744 -6.23 0.56 -0.97
CA ARG A 744 -5.31 -0.27 -1.75
C ARG A 744 -3.97 -0.48 -1.05
N TYR A 745 -3.35 0.59 -0.56
CA TYR A 745 -1.96 0.59 -0.09
C TYR A 745 -1.82 0.51 1.43
N MET A 746 -2.69 1.19 2.18
CA MET A 746 -2.77 1.04 3.64
C MET A 746 -3.75 -0.06 4.05
N ARG A 747 -4.29 -0.83 3.11
CA ARG A 747 -5.05 -2.06 3.35
C ARG A 747 -6.22 -1.88 4.33
N ALA A 748 -6.97 -0.79 4.23
CA ALA A 748 -8.14 -0.53 5.07
C ALA A 748 -9.15 0.40 4.39
N ASP A 749 -10.45 0.22 4.61
CA ASP A 749 -11.40 1.20 4.09
C ASP A 749 -11.24 2.53 4.86
N LEU A 750 -11.26 3.66 4.14
CA LEU A 750 -11.05 4.97 4.74
C LEU A 750 -12.25 5.34 5.65
N PRO A 751 -12.04 5.77 6.91
CA PRO A 751 -13.13 6.26 7.74
C PRO A 751 -13.67 7.58 7.20
N VAL A 752 -14.87 7.58 6.62
CA VAL A 752 -15.51 8.77 6.03
C VAL A 752 -16.91 8.98 6.61
N LYS A 753 -17.25 10.23 6.92
CA LYS A 753 -18.62 10.68 7.25
C LYS A 753 -18.95 11.95 6.48
N ASN A 754 -20.24 12.19 6.25
CA ASN A 754 -20.69 13.53 5.90
C ASN A 754 -20.55 14.45 7.11
N ASP A 755 -20.34 15.74 6.87
CA ASP A 755 -20.22 16.75 7.92
C ASP A 755 -21.42 16.79 8.87
N THR A 756 -22.63 16.50 8.36
CA THR A 756 -23.87 16.38 9.15
C THR A 756 -23.94 15.17 10.06
N ASP A 757 -23.13 14.13 9.82
CA ASP A 757 -23.14 12.85 10.55
C ASP A 757 -22.02 12.76 11.61
N VAL A 758 -21.14 13.76 11.66
CA VAL A 758 -20.05 13.84 12.64
C VAL A 758 -20.62 14.13 14.03
N THR A 759 -20.17 13.36 15.01
CA THR A 759 -20.61 13.49 16.41
C THR A 759 -19.55 14.15 17.28
N GLU A 760 -19.95 14.68 18.45
CA GLU A 760 -18.99 15.20 19.44
C GLU A 760 -17.98 14.14 19.93
N ALA A 761 -18.37 12.86 19.93
CA ALA A 761 -17.44 11.77 20.23
C ALA A 761 -16.37 11.62 19.14
N ASP A 762 -16.74 11.76 17.85
CA ASP A 762 -15.77 11.74 16.77
C ASP A 762 -14.77 12.89 16.90
N VAL A 763 -15.24 14.10 17.18
CA VAL A 763 -14.39 15.30 17.37
C VAL A 763 -13.42 15.14 18.54
N ARG A 764 -13.88 14.56 19.65
CA ARG A 764 -13.05 14.31 20.84
C ARG A 764 -12.03 13.20 20.59
N ASP A 765 -12.44 12.11 19.95
CA ASP A 765 -11.67 10.87 19.95
C ASP A 765 -10.73 10.76 18.75
N LYS A 766 -10.97 11.49 17.64
CA LYS A 766 -10.24 11.36 16.37
C LYS A 766 -9.72 12.68 15.84
N HIS A 767 -8.67 12.64 15.03
CA HIS A 767 -8.29 13.75 14.17
C HIS A 767 -9.37 13.96 13.10
N LEU A 768 -9.66 15.21 12.73
CA LEU A 768 -10.63 15.51 11.68
C LEU A 768 -9.92 15.93 10.40
N ILE A 769 -10.19 15.23 9.31
CA ILE A 769 -9.64 15.49 7.98
C ILE A 769 -10.78 16.06 7.13
N LEU A 770 -10.81 17.38 6.94
CA LEU A 770 -11.97 18.11 6.43
C LEU A 770 -11.78 18.43 4.94
N PHE A 771 -12.73 17.99 4.10
CA PHE A 771 -12.71 18.23 2.66
C PHE A 771 -13.82 19.21 2.24
N GLY A 772 -13.48 20.16 1.37
CA GLY A 772 -14.36 21.19 0.82
C GLY A 772 -13.87 22.61 1.12
N ASP A 773 -14.84 23.52 1.25
CA ASP A 773 -14.64 24.91 1.68
C ASP A 773 -15.61 25.25 2.84
N PRO A 774 -15.51 26.42 3.49
CA PRO A 774 -16.39 26.76 4.61
C PRO A 774 -17.89 26.82 4.24
N GLY A 775 -18.24 26.94 2.95
CA GLY A 775 -19.62 26.84 2.49
C GLY A 775 -20.11 25.39 2.37
N SER A 776 -19.26 24.48 1.90
CA SER A 776 -19.62 23.07 1.75
C SER A 776 -19.41 22.23 3.00
N ASN A 777 -18.51 22.59 3.91
CA ASN A 777 -18.19 21.80 5.10
C ASN A 777 -18.38 22.61 6.39
N SER A 778 -19.39 22.25 7.17
CA SER A 778 -19.77 22.95 8.41
C SER A 778 -18.69 22.93 9.50
N TRP A 779 -17.81 21.91 9.52
CA TRP A 779 -16.70 21.84 10.47
C TRP A 779 -15.55 22.76 10.10
N ILE A 780 -15.31 22.99 8.80
CA ILE A 780 -14.36 24.01 8.34
C ILE A 780 -14.87 25.39 8.77
N ALA A 781 -16.15 25.69 8.53
CA ALA A 781 -16.76 26.96 8.95
C ALA A 781 -16.65 27.20 10.46
N LYS A 782 -16.87 26.15 11.27
CA LYS A 782 -16.79 26.21 12.74
C LYS A 782 -15.36 26.45 13.23
N ALA A 783 -14.37 25.85 12.58
CA ALA A 783 -12.96 25.97 12.97
C ALA A 783 -12.31 27.27 12.49
N LEU A 784 -12.71 27.77 11.31
CA LEU A 784 -12.07 28.86 10.57
C LEU A 784 -11.67 30.09 11.43
N PRO A 785 -12.50 30.61 12.35
CA PRO A 785 -12.13 31.79 13.15
C PRO A 785 -10.89 31.64 14.04
N LYS A 786 -10.42 30.40 14.25
CA LYS A 786 -9.27 30.07 15.11
C LYS A 786 -8.15 29.34 14.36
N LEU A 787 -8.28 29.12 13.05
CA LEU A 787 -7.23 28.51 12.24
C LEU A 787 -6.11 29.54 11.99
N PRO A 788 -4.87 29.10 11.75
CA PRO A 788 -3.72 29.98 11.46
C PRO A 788 -3.77 30.55 10.03
N MET A 789 -4.96 30.99 9.59
CA MET A 789 -5.20 31.48 8.24
C MET A 789 -6.45 32.37 8.17
N THR A 790 -6.62 33.08 7.05
CA THR A 790 -7.91 33.66 6.68
C THR A 790 -8.40 33.07 5.36
N TRP A 791 -9.71 32.85 5.25
CA TRP A 791 -10.36 32.31 4.07
C TRP A 791 -11.69 33.04 3.86
N THR A 792 -11.82 33.72 2.72
CA THR A 792 -12.99 34.52 2.35
C THR A 792 -13.56 34.02 1.01
N HIS A 793 -14.60 34.67 0.49
CA HIS A 793 -15.13 34.35 -0.83
C HIS A 793 -14.17 34.77 -1.96
N GLU A 794 -13.24 35.68 -1.69
CA GLU A 794 -12.34 36.27 -2.67
C GLU A 794 -10.92 35.70 -2.58
N GLU A 795 -10.41 35.48 -1.36
CA GLU A 795 -9.00 35.12 -1.14
C GLU A 795 -8.79 34.09 -0.01
N VAL A 796 -7.67 33.38 -0.15
CA VAL A 796 -7.07 32.51 0.88
C VAL A 796 -5.74 33.13 1.30
N GLN A 797 -5.51 33.28 2.60
CA GLN A 797 -4.28 33.84 3.15
C GLN A 797 -3.69 32.96 4.27
N LEU A 798 -2.44 32.51 4.09
CA LEU A 798 -1.61 31.91 5.15
C LEU A 798 -0.39 32.80 5.38
N GLY A 799 -0.24 33.31 6.61
CA GLY A 799 0.77 34.32 6.93
C GLY A 799 0.67 35.53 5.99
N ASP A 800 1.78 35.90 5.36
CA ASP A 800 1.86 37.01 4.39
C ASP A 800 1.46 36.62 2.96
N ARG A 801 1.19 35.34 2.70
CA ARG A 801 0.88 34.83 1.35
C ARG A 801 -0.62 34.88 1.08
N LYS A 802 -1.03 35.69 0.11
CA LYS A 802 -2.43 35.79 -0.38
C LYS A 802 -2.55 35.19 -1.77
N GLN A 803 -3.59 34.39 -1.99
CA GLN A 803 -3.94 33.86 -3.32
C GLN A 803 -5.45 33.99 -3.60
N PRO A 804 -5.86 34.19 -4.86
CA PRO A 804 -7.27 34.25 -5.23
C PRO A 804 -7.99 32.91 -4.96
N PHE A 805 -9.09 32.92 -4.20
CA PHE A 805 -9.84 31.69 -3.92
C PHE A 805 -10.54 31.10 -5.17
N ALA A 806 -10.61 31.86 -6.27
CA ALA A 806 -11.12 31.38 -7.54
C ALA A 806 -10.39 30.12 -8.05
N ASP A 807 -9.06 30.05 -7.85
CA ASP A 807 -8.17 29.04 -8.44
C ASP A 807 -7.29 28.31 -7.43
N TYR A 808 -7.26 28.76 -6.18
CA TYR A 808 -6.35 28.27 -5.16
C TYR A 808 -7.09 27.74 -3.94
N ALA A 809 -6.59 26.64 -3.39
CA ALA A 809 -7.11 26.01 -2.18
C ALA A 809 -6.00 25.82 -1.13
N PRO A 810 -6.31 26.00 0.16
CA PRO A 810 -5.37 25.68 1.24
C PRO A 810 -5.35 24.18 1.51
N VAL A 811 -4.16 23.68 1.84
CA VAL A 811 -3.92 22.33 2.35
C VAL A 811 -3.03 22.48 3.58
N PHE A 812 -3.43 22.01 4.75
CA PHE A 812 -2.57 22.09 5.94
C PHE A 812 -3.03 21.21 7.09
N ILE A 813 -2.16 21.04 8.08
CA ILE A 813 -2.41 20.42 9.38
C ILE A 813 -2.17 21.44 10.51
N CYS A 814 -2.99 21.43 11.55
CA CYS A 814 -2.70 22.16 12.78
C CYS A 814 -3.34 21.50 14.00
N ALA A 815 -2.96 21.95 15.20
CA ALA A 815 -3.71 21.61 16.40
C ALA A 815 -5.17 22.05 16.26
N SER A 816 -6.11 21.17 16.60
CA SER A 816 -7.53 21.39 16.45
C SER A 816 -8.03 22.43 17.45
N PRO A 817 -8.68 23.52 16.99
CA PRO A 817 -9.37 24.44 17.89
C PRO A 817 -10.69 23.86 18.42
N LEU A 818 -11.10 22.68 17.95
CA LEU A 818 -12.36 22.02 18.32
C LEU A 818 -12.18 20.98 19.43
N ALA A 819 -10.99 20.38 19.55
CA ALA A 819 -10.67 19.41 20.59
C ALA A 819 -9.18 19.45 20.94
N SER A 820 -8.87 19.34 22.24
CA SER A 820 -7.49 19.22 22.73
C SER A 820 -6.83 17.94 22.23
N ASN A 821 -5.53 17.99 21.95
CA ASN A 821 -4.72 16.82 21.55
C ASN A 821 -5.23 16.12 20.27
N ARG A 822 -5.85 16.87 19.35
CA ARG A 822 -6.26 16.38 18.03
C ARG A 822 -5.78 17.32 16.93
N TYR A 823 -5.54 16.78 15.74
CA TYR A 823 -5.34 17.58 14.54
C TYR A 823 -6.66 17.94 13.87
N ILE A 824 -6.64 19.07 13.16
CA ILE A 824 -7.44 19.24 11.94
C ILE A 824 -6.48 19.21 10.75
N VAL A 825 -6.89 18.53 9.69
CA VAL A 825 -6.26 18.60 8.37
C VAL A 825 -7.29 19.15 7.38
N ILE A 826 -6.87 20.06 6.49
CA ILE A 826 -7.73 20.64 5.46
C ILE A 826 -7.33 20.09 4.08
N ASN A 827 -8.31 19.55 3.34
CA ASN A 827 -8.25 19.18 1.92
C ASN A 827 -7.11 18.23 1.50
N SER A 828 -6.58 17.41 2.42
CA SER A 828 -5.49 16.47 2.11
C SER A 828 -5.66 15.11 2.78
N GLY A 829 -5.26 14.08 2.05
CA GLY A 829 -4.87 12.78 2.60
C GLY A 829 -3.36 12.73 2.84
N HIS A 830 -2.75 11.55 2.68
CA HIS A 830 -1.30 11.45 2.51
C HIS A 830 -0.82 12.32 1.35
N THR A 831 0.42 12.78 1.45
CA THR A 831 0.99 13.71 0.48
C THR A 831 1.75 13.00 -0.64
N PHE A 832 2.03 11.70 -0.49
CA PHE A 832 2.50 10.79 -1.54
C PHE A 832 1.34 9.95 -2.09
N HIS A 833 1.41 9.61 -3.37
CA HIS A 833 0.31 9.05 -4.14
C HIS A 833 0.67 7.71 -4.80
N GLU A 834 -0.25 7.15 -5.58
CA GLU A 834 -0.12 5.84 -6.24
C GLU A 834 1.21 5.65 -6.99
N ASN A 835 1.77 6.70 -7.60
CA ASN A 835 3.06 6.63 -8.29
C ASN A 835 4.21 6.24 -7.35
N GLU A 836 4.25 6.78 -6.13
CA GLU A 836 5.26 6.42 -5.13
C GLU A 836 4.97 5.04 -4.53
N PHE A 837 3.71 4.77 -4.19
CA PHE A 837 3.29 3.49 -3.61
C PHE A 837 3.56 2.30 -4.54
N ALA A 838 3.31 2.46 -5.85
CA ALA A 838 3.52 1.43 -6.85
C ALA A 838 5.00 1.23 -7.23
N ALA A 839 5.87 2.18 -6.84
CA ALA A 839 7.29 2.14 -7.16
C ALA A 839 8.10 1.48 -6.03
N PHE A 840 8.59 2.27 -5.08
CA PHE A 840 9.50 1.80 -4.04
C PHE A 840 9.26 2.50 -2.71
N ASN A 841 9.37 1.74 -1.63
CA ASN A 841 9.09 2.21 -0.27
C ASN A 841 9.98 3.35 0.24
N TYR A 842 11.19 3.54 -0.31
CA TYR A 842 12.05 4.69 0.01
C TYR A 842 11.51 6.02 -0.57
N LEU A 843 10.51 5.99 -1.46
CA LEU A 843 9.84 7.17 -2.00
C LEU A 843 8.65 7.63 -1.15
N LEU A 844 8.29 6.88 -0.10
CA LEU A 844 7.17 7.16 0.80
C LEU A 844 7.56 8.14 1.90
N PHE A 845 7.94 9.35 1.50
CA PHE A 845 8.23 10.48 2.37
C PHE A 845 7.26 11.64 2.11
N PRO A 846 7.07 12.56 3.09
CA PRO A 846 6.14 13.68 2.95
C PRO A 846 6.49 14.53 1.73
N ARG A 847 5.51 14.73 0.83
CA ARG A 847 5.64 15.64 -0.32
C ARG A 847 5.27 17.07 0.04
N LEU A 848 4.53 17.26 1.12
CA LEU A 848 4.23 18.57 1.72
C LEU A 848 4.67 18.57 3.18
N GLY A 849 4.93 19.76 3.72
CA GLY A 849 5.19 19.96 5.15
C GLY A 849 3.88 20.06 5.95
N ASP A 850 3.79 21.06 6.82
CA ASP A 850 2.57 21.32 7.57
C ASP A 850 1.50 22.04 6.74
N TRP A 851 1.90 22.80 5.72
CA TRP A 851 0.96 23.55 4.89
C TRP A 851 1.43 23.70 3.44
N ALA A 852 0.46 23.93 2.56
CA ALA A 852 0.64 24.28 1.17
C ALA A 852 -0.54 25.12 0.65
N VAL A 853 -0.30 25.86 -0.43
CA VAL A 853 -1.35 26.47 -1.25
C VAL A 853 -1.26 25.86 -2.64
N VAL A 854 -2.35 25.24 -3.08
CA VAL A 854 -2.40 24.43 -4.31
C VAL A 854 -3.25 25.14 -5.35
N LYS A 855 -2.80 25.11 -6.60
CA LYS A 855 -3.61 25.55 -7.75
C LYS A 855 -4.44 24.37 -8.26
N VAL A 856 -5.76 24.46 -8.16
CA VAL A 856 -6.64 23.28 -8.26
C VAL A 856 -6.72 22.62 -9.65
N ASP A 857 -6.35 23.32 -10.73
CA ASP A 857 -6.37 22.74 -12.10
C ASP A 857 -5.14 21.88 -12.44
N VAL A 858 -4.02 22.13 -11.77
CA VAL A 858 -2.73 21.48 -12.06
C VAL A 858 -2.25 20.62 -10.89
N GLU A 859 -2.90 20.73 -9.73
CA GLU A 859 -2.58 20.03 -8.48
C GLU A 859 -1.14 20.24 -7.97
N GLU A 860 -0.47 21.28 -8.44
CA GLU A 860 0.88 21.64 -8.00
C GLU A 860 0.83 22.67 -6.85
N PRO A 861 1.62 22.47 -5.77
CA PRO A 861 1.76 23.46 -4.72
C PRO A 861 2.55 24.66 -5.24
N VAL A 862 1.97 25.86 -5.17
CA VAL A 862 2.69 27.11 -5.48
C VAL A 862 3.54 27.60 -4.30
N ALA A 863 3.25 27.10 -3.10
CA ALA A 863 4.04 27.26 -1.89
C ALA A 863 3.74 26.12 -0.94
N ALA A 864 4.75 25.65 -0.20
CA ALA A 864 4.61 24.68 0.86
C ALA A 864 5.70 24.91 1.92
N GLY A 865 5.43 24.52 3.17
CA GLY A 865 6.36 24.72 4.27
C GLY A 865 5.88 24.10 5.57
N TYR A 866 6.58 24.46 6.65
CA TYR A 866 6.27 24.06 8.02
C TYR A 866 5.87 25.30 8.82
N PHE A 867 4.95 25.12 9.76
CA PHE A 867 4.67 26.12 10.77
C PHE A 867 5.79 26.13 11.82
N ASP A 868 5.92 27.25 12.52
CA ASP A 868 6.80 27.31 13.70
C ASP A 868 6.26 26.48 14.88
N GLU A 869 6.99 26.50 15.99
CA GLU A 869 6.63 25.78 17.22
C GLU A 869 5.30 26.25 17.84
N GLU A 870 4.76 27.39 17.43
CA GLU A 870 3.47 27.95 17.86
C GLU A 870 2.35 27.77 16.82
N TRP A 871 2.58 26.97 15.76
CA TRP A 871 1.66 26.78 14.63
C TRP A 871 1.41 28.03 13.78
N LYS A 872 2.40 28.92 13.63
CA LYS A 872 2.30 30.16 12.83
C LYS A 872 3.03 30.11 11.50
#